data_AF-A0AAU3KC10-F1
#
_entry.id   AF-A0AAU3KC10-F1
#
_cell.length_a   1.000
_cell.length_b   1.000
_cell.length_c   1.000
_cell.angle_alpha   90.00
_cell.angle_beta   90.00
_cell.angle_gamma   90.00
#
_symmetry.space_group_name_H-M   'P 1'
#
loop_
_entity.id
_entity.type
_entity.pdbx_description
1 polymer ?
#
loop_
_entity_poly.entity_id
_entity_poly.type
_entity_poly.pdbx_seq_one_letter_code
_entity_poly.pdbx_strand_id
1 'polypeptide(L)'
;MTPALTTTRTIVDLLCDAARDHTESGLRYPRGVDDRDAPLQSYSELLDAARSVLTGLRERGLAPRDKVVLLLEKPQEFLAAFWACQLGGFVPCPMAALGGDPERWAAQLTHVDTLLDHPLIVTSATLAAELPRAEGLSVVALEELHAEHLAISFHEADPKDTAVLVLTSGSTGNSKAVMLSHANLRASMTGKNGYHRLTAEDISLNWVSFDHVAALLECHLLPLSAGSTQLHVEAPVVLHEPLNFLRLVSRFGVTMTFTPNFLLGLINPQADRFDEEDGADTDLSRLRHVISGGEAVVRTTGETFLRRFAPYGLRADALWPAFGMSETCAGSIYSTDFPAADQGQEFANLGRPVEGLHIRVADEEHRELPEGEVGELQLNGPMITTGYHNNEQATQDAFTPDGWFRSGDLGRIDDGRLTLVGRSKDSVIVNGVNYFSHDIETLLEGLDDVARSYVAAFPTRAPGSDTEQLVVAFHPECADGDELALYRVLSAVRSSVVMHWGFRPALILPLPKDAFPKTSLGKIQRALMRKRLEAGAYDAVKDTVDDLVLRRLGGYTAPEGDTEKVLVGIYAEMFDTDPARLSATANFFDLGGTSLDILRLRSLVAQRLGAEGLQIITVLRSPTVRALAAHLDGTADDAGEYDPIVPMQVIGDKTPLFCVHPGVGEVLVFVNLAKYFVGERPFYALRARGFNPGETPFESFAEMVDTYVRAIRSRQPHGPYAVAGYSYGGAVAFEIAKVLEAQGERVDFVGSFNLPPHIKYRMNELDFVETAANLAFFLELTDKKQSLELPAQLRSLPKDEQLAYFIDHAPEGRLAELDLTFEKFKAWAELADGLTNLGRGYSPGGSVRSMSVFYAIPLRGTKEDWLNNELRRWDEHATGENRYIDVPGEHYTLMGPAHVAAFQSILRKELTRALGDA
;
A
#
# COMPACT_ATOMS: atom_id res chain seq x y z
N MET A 1 -7.55 -17.68 59.99
CA MET A 1 -8.50 -17.12 59.02
C MET A 1 -7.75 -16.05 58.26
N THR A 2 -7.29 -16.41 57.06
CA THR A 2 -6.60 -15.53 56.11
C THR A 2 -7.63 -14.58 55.49
N PRO A 3 -7.39 -13.26 55.39
CA PRO A 3 -8.30 -12.38 54.67
C PRO A 3 -8.24 -12.75 53.18
N ALA A 4 -9.40 -12.88 52.54
CA ALA A 4 -9.51 -13.20 51.13
C ALA A 4 -8.86 -12.11 50.27
N LEU A 5 -8.00 -12.53 49.33
CA LEU A 5 -7.54 -11.70 48.21
C LEU A 5 -8.77 -11.27 47.40
N THR A 6 -9.00 -9.97 47.23
CA THR A 6 -9.93 -9.45 46.23
C THR A 6 -9.29 -9.58 44.85
N THR A 7 -9.88 -10.44 44.02
CA THR A 7 -9.35 -11.07 42.80
C THR A 7 -9.87 -10.46 41.49
N THR A 8 -9.67 -9.17 41.25
CA THR A 8 -10.02 -8.56 39.95
C THR A 8 -8.84 -7.75 39.42
N ARG A 9 -7.97 -8.41 38.65
CA ARG A 9 -6.85 -7.80 37.94
C ARG A 9 -7.23 -7.54 36.47
N THR A 10 -6.69 -6.49 35.85
CA THR A 10 -6.92 -6.06 34.45
C THR A 10 -5.63 -6.15 33.62
N ILE A 11 -5.63 -5.66 32.37
CA ILE A 11 -4.39 -5.59 31.58
C ILE A 11 -3.48 -4.43 31.99
N VAL A 12 -3.99 -3.41 32.70
CA VAL A 12 -3.16 -2.33 33.28
C VAL A 12 -2.13 -2.92 34.24
N ASP A 13 -2.54 -3.92 35.03
CA ASP A 13 -1.63 -4.63 35.94
C ASP A 13 -0.46 -5.29 35.22
N LEU A 14 -0.61 -5.69 33.94
CA LEU A 14 0.49 -6.31 33.19
C LEU A 14 1.64 -5.33 32.97
N LEU A 15 1.35 -4.10 32.54
CA LEU A 15 2.37 -3.07 32.37
C LEU A 15 2.94 -2.63 33.73
N CYS A 16 2.09 -2.44 34.74
CA CYS A 16 2.55 -2.04 36.07
C CYS A 16 3.42 -3.10 36.75
N ASP A 17 3.04 -4.38 36.65
CA ASP A 17 3.84 -5.49 37.16
C ASP A 17 5.15 -5.60 36.38
N ALA A 18 5.14 -5.46 35.04
CA ALA A 18 6.36 -5.48 34.23
C ALA A 18 7.33 -4.32 34.56
N ALA A 19 6.81 -3.10 34.69
CA ALA A 19 7.61 -1.93 35.06
C ALA A 19 8.23 -2.05 36.47
N ARG A 20 7.55 -2.75 37.39
CA ARG A 20 8.02 -2.94 38.77
C ARG A 20 8.99 -4.12 38.90
N ASP A 21 8.67 -5.23 38.26
CA ASP A 21 9.30 -6.54 38.54
C ASP A 21 10.35 -6.92 37.48
N HIS A 22 10.37 -6.27 36.32
CA HIS A 22 11.25 -6.57 35.18
C HIS A 22 11.97 -5.31 34.65
N THR A 23 12.74 -4.64 35.51
CA THR A 23 13.38 -3.34 35.22
C THR A 23 14.42 -3.38 34.09
N GLU A 24 15.01 -4.55 33.82
CA GLU A 24 16.00 -4.75 32.75
C GLU A 24 15.36 -5.10 31.40
N SER A 25 14.05 -5.36 31.37
CA SER A 25 13.29 -5.68 30.17
C SER A 25 12.57 -4.45 29.61
N GLY A 26 12.27 -4.49 28.32
CA GLY A 26 11.57 -3.39 27.66
C GLY A 26 11.39 -3.61 26.16
N LEU A 27 11.34 -2.51 25.43
CA LEU A 27 11.06 -2.44 24.01
C LEU A 27 12.24 -1.83 23.26
N ARG A 28 12.57 -2.38 22.10
CA ARG A 28 13.53 -1.82 21.14
C ARG A 28 12.84 -1.55 19.82
N TYR A 29 13.22 -0.46 19.18
CA TYR A 29 12.68 -0.01 17.89
C TYR A 29 13.78 0.22 16.83
N PRO A 30 14.53 -0.82 16.41
CA PRO A 30 15.56 -0.65 15.38
C PRO A 30 14.95 -0.19 14.05
N ARG A 31 15.62 0.77 13.41
CA ARG A 31 15.23 1.23 12.06
C ARG A 31 15.57 0.23 10.95
N GLY A 32 16.41 -0.76 11.25
CA GLY A 32 16.84 -1.80 10.34
C GLY A 32 17.78 -2.79 11.01
N VAL A 33 18.30 -3.74 10.23
CA VAL A 33 19.20 -4.80 10.73
C VAL A 33 20.48 -4.23 11.35
N ASP A 34 20.98 -3.10 10.84
CA ASP A 34 22.25 -2.51 11.29
C ASP A 34 22.18 -1.60 12.50
N ASP A 35 20.97 -1.31 12.99
CA ASP A 35 20.74 -0.48 14.17
C ASP A 35 20.90 -1.30 15.46
N ARG A 36 22.12 -1.77 15.71
CA ARG A 36 22.49 -2.63 16.85
C ARG A 36 22.35 -1.94 18.20
N ASP A 37 22.55 -0.63 18.21
CA ASP A 37 22.55 0.19 19.41
C ASP A 37 21.18 0.85 19.67
N ALA A 38 20.13 0.41 18.96
CA ALA A 38 18.76 0.87 19.15
C ALA A 38 18.42 0.85 20.66
N PRO A 39 18.14 2.01 21.28
CA PRO A 39 18.03 2.12 22.72
C PRO A 39 16.88 1.26 23.24
N LEU A 40 17.09 0.66 24.40
CA LEU A 40 16.03 -0.03 25.12
C LEU A 40 15.17 1.00 25.84
N GLN A 41 13.89 1.06 25.49
CA GLN A 41 12.87 1.71 26.30
C GLN A 41 12.38 0.69 27.34
N SER A 42 12.79 0.84 28.60
CA SER A 42 12.29 0.01 29.70
C SER A 42 10.78 0.09 29.84
N TYR A 43 10.16 -0.91 30.46
CA TYR A 43 8.72 -0.86 30.76
C TYR A 43 8.33 0.31 31.67
N SER A 44 9.25 0.78 32.52
CA SER A 44 9.03 1.99 33.33
C SER A 44 8.99 3.25 32.46
N GLU A 45 9.87 3.37 31.47
CA GLU A 45 9.86 4.49 30.53
C GLU A 45 8.63 4.46 29.61
N LEU A 46 8.16 3.27 29.20
CA LEU A 46 6.88 3.14 28.50
C LEU A 46 5.70 3.59 29.38
N LEU A 47 5.69 3.19 30.66
CA LEU A 47 4.68 3.62 31.61
C LEU A 47 4.69 5.15 31.79
N ASP A 48 5.86 5.77 31.91
CA ASP A 48 5.97 7.23 32.02
C ASP A 48 5.55 7.95 30.73
N ALA A 49 5.90 7.43 29.55
CA ALA A 49 5.42 7.95 28.27
C ALA A 49 3.88 7.89 28.19
N ALA A 50 3.28 6.77 28.57
CA ALA A 50 1.82 6.60 28.64
C ALA A 50 1.17 7.55 29.66
N ARG A 51 1.80 7.80 30.80
CA ARG A 51 1.33 8.75 31.82
C ARG A 51 1.39 10.20 31.35
N SER A 52 2.37 10.56 30.53
CA SER A 52 2.46 11.88 29.88
C SER A 52 1.30 12.08 28.90
N VAL A 53 1.07 11.11 28.01
CA VAL A 53 -0.04 11.16 27.03
C VAL A 53 -1.41 11.13 27.73
N LEU A 54 -1.56 10.36 28.80
CA LEU A 54 -2.80 10.30 29.60
C LEU A 54 -3.19 11.68 30.15
N THR A 55 -2.21 12.46 30.62
CA THR A 55 -2.46 13.83 31.08
C THR A 55 -3.07 14.67 29.96
N GLY A 56 -2.47 14.68 28.76
CA GLY A 56 -2.97 15.46 27.63
C GLY A 56 -4.35 15.00 27.12
N LEU A 57 -4.65 13.69 27.21
CA LEU A 57 -5.99 13.16 26.90
C LEU A 57 -7.05 13.65 27.90
N ARG A 58 -6.72 13.67 29.20
CA ARG A 58 -7.63 14.17 30.25
C ARG A 58 -7.84 15.67 30.19
N GLU A 59 -6.80 16.45 29.88
CA GLU A 59 -6.90 17.90 29.70
C GLU A 59 -7.83 18.28 28.53
N ARG A 60 -7.98 17.38 27.56
CA ARG A 60 -8.95 17.49 26.46
C ARG A 60 -10.36 17.01 26.82
N GLY A 61 -10.57 16.58 28.05
CA GLY A 61 -11.89 16.27 28.60
C GLY A 61 -12.37 14.84 28.40
N LEU A 62 -11.50 13.92 27.95
CA LEU A 62 -11.88 12.51 27.82
C LEU A 62 -12.21 11.90 29.18
N ALA A 63 -13.31 11.15 29.22
CA ALA A 63 -13.79 10.39 30.36
C ALA A 63 -13.62 8.89 30.13
N PRO A 64 -13.55 8.06 31.20
CA PRO A 64 -13.50 6.61 31.05
C PRO A 64 -14.64 6.12 30.15
N ARG A 65 -14.33 5.13 29.31
CA ARG A 65 -15.15 4.52 28.24
C ARG A 65 -15.30 5.32 26.95
N ASP A 66 -14.75 6.53 26.87
CA ASP A 66 -14.63 7.25 25.61
C ASP A 66 -13.75 6.46 24.63
N LYS A 67 -14.11 6.49 23.34
CA LYS A 67 -13.40 5.75 22.29
C LYS A 67 -12.30 6.62 21.71
N VAL A 68 -11.16 6.00 21.47
CA VAL A 68 -9.99 6.66 20.88
C VAL A 68 -9.50 5.84 19.69
N VAL A 69 -9.59 6.40 18.49
CA VAL A 69 -8.99 5.77 17.30
C VAL A 69 -7.50 6.05 17.32
N LEU A 70 -6.69 5.01 17.27
CA LEU A 70 -5.23 5.12 17.22
C LEU A 70 -4.77 4.89 15.78
N LEU A 71 -4.47 5.99 15.10
CA LEU A 71 -3.98 6.03 13.74
C LEU A 71 -2.50 6.41 13.75
N LEU A 72 -1.65 5.48 14.19
CA LEU A 72 -0.23 5.71 14.44
C LEU A 72 0.59 4.58 13.81
N GLU A 73 1.49 4.94 12.91
CA GLU A 73 2.28 3.98 12.14
C GLU A 73 3.51 3.49 12.91
N LYS A 74 4.11 4.35 13.74
CA LYS A 74 5.30 4.00 14.51
C LYS A 74 4.94 3.21 15.77
N PRO A 75 5.57 2.04 16.00
CA PRO A 75 5.35 1.23 17.21
C PRO A 75 5.45 1.99 18.53
N GLN A 76 6.48 2.84 18.67
CA GLN A 76 6.75 3.57 19.90
C GLN A 76 5.62 4.57 20.24
N GLU A 77 5.15 5.31 19.22
CA GLU A 77 4.06 6.28 19.33
C GLU A 77 2.74 5.55 19.65
N PHE A 78 2.46 4.47 18.91
CA PHE A 78 1.26 3.65 19.09
C PHE A 78 1.17 3.08 20.51
N LEU A 79 2.24 2.47 21.02
CA LEU A 79 2.22 1.80 22.33
C LEU A 79 2.08 2.79 23.48
N ALA A 80 2.70 3.97 23.38
CA ALA A 80 2.50 5.04 24.37
C ALA A 80 1.03 5.50 24.42
N ALA A 81 0.41 5.73 23.27
CA ALA A 81 -1.00 6.12 23.18
C ALA A 81 -1.96 5.01 23.63
N PHE A 82 -1.70 3.75 23.24
CA PHE A 82 -2.47 2.59 23.67
C PHE A 82 -2.49 2.47 25.19
N TRP A 83 -1.33 2.49 25.84
CA TRP A 83 -1.26 2.37 27.30
C TRP A 83 -1.82 3.60 28.01
N ALA A 84 -1.70 4.80 27.44
CA ALA A 84 -2.38 5.98 27.96
C ALA A 84 -3.91 5.78 28.00
N CYS A 85 -4.48 5.18 26.95
CA CYS A 85 -5.89 4.81 26.92
C CYS A 85 -6.24 3.82 28.04
N GLN A 86 -5.46 2.76 28.20
CA GLN A 86 -5.70 1.75 29.25
C GLN A 86 -5.65 2.37 30.66
N LEU A 87 -4.65 3.21 30.95
CA LEU A 87 -4.51 3.89 32.24
C LEU A 87 -5.63 4.90 32.52
N GLY A 88 -6.19 5.49 31.46
CA GLY A 88 -7.32 6.42 31.51
C GLY A 88 -8.69 5.76 31.59
N GLY A 89 -8.78 4.46 31.29
CA GLY A 89 -10.04 3.76 31.09
C GLY A 89 -10.72 4.08 29.75
N PHE A 90 -9.99 4.63 28.79
CA PHE A 90 -10.48 4.89 27.43
C PHE A 90 -10.40 3.61 26.60
N VAL A 91 -11.21 3.51 25.54
CA VAL A 91 -11.31 2.32 24.69
C VAL A 91 -10.57 2.58 23.36
N PRO A 92 -9.30 2.14 23.22
CA PRO A 92 -8.56 2.32 21.99
C PRO A 92 -9.11 1.43 20.86
N CYS A 93 -9.04 1.96 19.64
CA CYS A 93 -9.37 1.27 18.41
C CYS A 93 -8.22 1.47 17.40
N PRO A 94 -7.28 0.52 17.28
CA PRO A 94 -6.21 0.58 16.30
C PRO A 94 -6.74 0.62 14.87
N MET A 95 -6.13 1.45 14.02
CA MET A 95 -6.47 1.58 12.60
C MET A 95 -5.21 1.94 11.79
N ALA A 96 -5.07 1.36 10.60
CA ALA A 96 -4.02 1.73 9.65
C ALA A 96 -4.48 2.86 8.72
N ALA A 97 -3.53 3.68 8.27
CA ALA A 97 -3.77 4.67 7.23
C ALA A 97 -4.08 3.99 5.90
N LEU A 98 -5.15 4.43 5.21
CA LEU A 98 -5.33 4.07 3.80
C LEU A 98 -4.59 5.06 2.90
N GLY A 99 -3.46 4.61 2.35
CA GLY A 99 -2.78 5.33 1.27
C GLY A 99 -3.54 5.22 -0.06
N GLY A 100 -3.37 6.21 -0.93
CA GLY A 100 -3.70 6.10 -2.36
C GLY A 100 -5.13 6.48 -2.81
N ASP A 101 -6.11 6.55 -1.90
CA ASP A 101 -7.50 6.92 -2.21
C ASP A 101 -8.16 7.76 -1.09
N PRO A 102 -8.18 9.10 -1.20
CA PRO A 102 -8.77 9.99 -0.18
C PRO A 102 -10.28 9.87 -0.03
N GLU A 103 -11.03 9.48 -1.06
CA GLU A 103 -12.49 9.34 -0.95
C GLU A 103 -12.85 8.11 -0.13
N ARG A 104 -12.17 6.99 -0.39
CA ARG A 104 -12.29 5.79 0.45
C ARG A 104 -11.77 6.05 1.85
N TRP A 105 -10.68 6.79 1.99
CA TRP A 105 -10.15 7.15 3.30
C TRP A 105 -11.13 8.01 4.08
N ALA A 106 -11.73 9.03 3.45
CA ALA A 106 -12.79 9.83 4.05
C ALA A 106 -14.00 8.96 4.43
N ALA A 107 -14.44 8.08 3.54
CA ALA A 107 -15.56 7.17 3.80
C ALA A 107 -15.28 6.23 4.97
N GLN A 108 -14.05 5.69 5.09
CA GLN A 108 -13.66 4.87 6.23
C GLN A 108 -13.64 5.69 7.52
N LEU A 109 -13.07 6.90 7.50
CA LEU A 109 -13.05 7.77 8.67
C LEU A 109 -14.47 8.15 9.11
N THR A 110 -15.37 8.50 8.18
CA THR A 110 -16.79 8.76 8.48
C THR A 110 -17.50 7.52 9.01
N HIS A 111 -17.22 6.34 8.45
CA HIS A 111 -17.77 5.07 8.93
C HIS A 111 -17.32 4.79 10.37
N VAL A 112 -16.02 4.90 10.65
CA VAL A 112 -15.46 4.69 11.99
C VAL A 112 -15.97 5.74 12.98
N ASP A 113 -16.08 6.99 12.55
CA ASP A 113 -16.65 8.08 13.36
C ASP A 113 -18.07 7.76 13.81
N THR A 114 -18.91 7.31 12.87
CA THR A 114 -20.29 6.90 13.17
C THR A 114 -20.34 5.63 14.01
N LEU A 115 -19.53 4.61 13.68
CA LEU A 115 -19.52 3.31 14.34
C LEU A 115 -19.15 3.43 15.83
N LEU A 116 -18.22 4.34 16.15
CA LEU A 116 -17.62 4.49 17.48
C LEU A 116 -18.19 5.67 18.28
N ASP A 117 -19.30 6.27 17.84
CA ASP A 117 -19.99 7.39 18.48
C ASP A 117 -19.14 8.67 18.59
N HIS A 118 -18.55 9.13 17.49
CA HIS A 118 -17.68 10.32 17.39
C HIS A 118 -16.43 10.24 18.28
N PRO A 119 -15.50 9.30 18.01
CA PRO A 119 -14.29 9.09 18.79
C PRO A 119 -13.28 10.24 18.62
N LEU A 120 -12.36 10.38 19.56
CA LEU A 120 -11.13 11.15 19.32
C LEU A 120 -10.18 10.32 18.44
N ILE A 121 -9.71 10.90 17.34
CA ILE A 121 -8.69 10.30 16.47
C ILE A 121 -7.33 10.86 16.88
N VAL A 122 -6.46 10.00 17.38
CA VAL A 122 -5.06 10.31 17.69
C VAL A 122 -4.19 9.83 16.54
N THR A 123 -3.40 10.74 15.98
CA THR A 123 -2.52 10.49 14.83
C THR A 123 -1.19 11.21 14.99
N SER A 124 -0.24 11.04 14.07
CA SER A 124 0.99 11.86 14.04
C SER A 124 0.72 13.23 13.40
N ALA A 125 1.55 14.23 13.71
CA ALA A 125 1.43 15.54 13.08
C ALA A 125 1.52 15.48 11.53
N THR A 126 2.36 14.58 11.01
CA THR A 126 2.52 14.36 9.56
C THR A 126 1.24 13.79 8.95
N LEU A 127 0.72 12.69 9.49
CA LEU A 127 -0.46 12.04 8.94
C LEU A 127 -1.73 12.90 9.13
N ALA A 128 -1.82 13.67 10.22
CA ALA A 128 -2.89 14.65 10.41
C ALA A 128 -3.01 15.65 9.24
N ALA A 129 -1.88 16.05 8.65
CA ALA A 129 -1.85 16.98 7.53
C ALA A 129 -2.33 16.35 6.20
N GLU A 130 -2.27 15.03 6.12
CA GLU A 130 -2.65 14.23 4.94
C GLU A 130 -4.09 13.69 5.01
N LEU A 131 -4.72 13.73 6.18
CA LEU A 131 -6.10 13.26 6.33
C LEU A 131 -7.06 14.06 5.43
N PRO A 132 -8.00 13.38 4.75
CA PRO A 132 -9.00 14.04 3.94
C PRO A 132 -9.87 14.93 4.82
N ARG A 133 -10.31 16.07 4.27
CA ARG A 133 -11.24 16.96 4.95
C ARG A 133 -12.61 16.29 5.06
N ALA A 134 -12.85 15.63 6.19
CA ALA A 134 -14.17 15.17 6.60
C ALA A 134 -14.70 16.10 7.70
N GLU A 135 -15.90 16.63 7.50
CA GLU A 135 -16.54 17.52 8.48
C GLU A 135 -16.85 16.77 9.77
N GLY A 136 -16.56 17.38 10.93
CA GLY A 136 -16.98 16.88 12.23
C GLY A 136 -16.01 15.90 12.92
N LEU A 137 -14.95 15.44 12.25
CA LEU A 137 -13.95 14.57 12.88
C LEU A 137 -13.16 15.30 13.98
N SER A 138 -13.02 14.67 15.14
CA SER A 138 -12.13 15.13 16.21
C SER A 138 -10.76 14.50 16.03
N VAL A 139 -9.78 15.28 15.55
CA VAL A 139 -8.42 14.79 15.29
C VAL A 139 -7.41 15.56 16.15
N VAL A 140 -6.44 14.85 16.73
CA VAL A 140 -5.32 15.44 17.47
C VAL A 140 -4.01 14.75 17.11
N ALA A 141 -2.94 15.53 16.97
CA ALA A 141 -1.60 15.00 16.85
C ALA A 141 -1.10 14.50 18.22
N LEU A 142 -0.47 13.32 18.27
CA LEU A 142 0.04 12.71 19.50
C LEU A 142 1.04 13.63 20.23
N GLU A 143 1.83 14.38 19.47
CA GLU A 143 2.80 15.36 19.96
C GLU A 143 2.14 16.43 20.84
N GLU A 144 0.88 16.78 20.58
CA GLU A 144 0.12 17.74 21.38
C GLU A 144 -0.50 17.13 22.66
N LEU A 145 -0.43 15.80 22.82
CA LEU A 145 -0.90 15.09 24.01
C LEU A 145 0.21 14.88 25.04
N HIS A 146 1.48 15.09 24.66
CA HIS A 146 2.60 14.99 25.58
C HIS A 146 2.58 16.16 26.58
N ALA A 147 2.27 15.85 27.83
CA ALA A 147 2.35 16.81 28.93
C ALA A 147 3.69 16.71 29.68
N GLU A 148 4.17 17.86 30.19
CA GLU A 148 5.37 17.94 31.03
C GLU A 148 5.19 17.23 32.39
N HIS A 149 3.95 17.07 32.86
CA HIS A 149 3.64 16.43 34.12
C HIS A 149 2.93 15.09 33.92
N LEU A 150 3.39 14.08 34.66
CA LEU A 150 2.89 12.71 34.54
C LEU A 150 1.64 12.51 35.39
N ALA A 151 0.62 11.88 34.81
CA ALA A 151 -0.56 11.45 35.57
C ALA A 151 -0.18 10.55 36.75
N ILE A 152 -0.77 10.80 37.93
CA ILE A 152 -0.44 10.07 39.17
C ILE A 152 -1.52 9.04 39.53
N SER A 153 -2.77 9.24 39.07
CA SER A 153 -3.89 8.35 39.30
C SER A 153 -4.37 7.68 38.02
N PHE A 154 -4.66 6.38 38.10
CA PHE A 154 -5.19 5.58 37.01
C PHE A 154 -6.68 5.28 37.24
N HIS A 155 -7.39 4.97 36.17
CA HIS A 155 -8.76 4.49 36.27
C HIS A 155 -8.78 3.02 36.75
N GLU A 156 -9.64 2.72 37.72
CA GLU A 156 -9.88 1.35 38.17
C GLU A 156 -10.95 0.69 37.28
N ALA A 157 -10.52 0.07 36.18
CA ALA A 157 -11.43 -0.60 35.24
C ALA A 157 -12.02 -1.90 35.83
N ASP A 158 -13.29 -2.20 35.52
CA ASP A 158 -13.87 -3.52 35.76
C ASP A 158 -13.27 -4.51 34.75
N PRO A 159 -12.90 -5.74 35.13
CA PRO A 159 -12.41 -6.74 34.17
C PRO A 159 -13.36 -7.00 32.99
N LYS A 160 -14.66 -6.72 33.12
CA LYS A 160 -15.65 -6.86 32.06
C LYS A 160 -15.73 -5.65 31.13
N ASP A 161 -15.14 -4.51 31.50
CA ASP A 161 -15.07 -3.35 30.62
C ASP A 161 -14.28 -3.70 29.34
N THR A 162 -14.72 -3.14 28.21
CA THR A 162 -14.03 -3.28 26.92
C THR A 162 -12.67 -2.59 27.01
N ALA A 163 -11.60 -3.36 26.82
CA ALA A 163 -10.22 -2.87 26.85
C ALA A 163 -9.75 -2.40 25.47
N VAL A 164 -10.22 -3.01 24.39
CA VAL A 164 -9.85 -2.63 23.01
C VAL A 164 -10.95 -3.01 22.03
N LEU A 165 -11.13 -2.17 21.02
CA LEU A 165 -11.94 -2.47 19.84
C LEU A 165 -11.00 -2.83 18.69
N VAL A 166 -11.24 -3.97 18.05
CA VAL A 166 -10.45 -4.40 16.88
C VAL A 166 -11.35 -4.34 15.65
N LEU A 167 -10.97 -3.52 14.66
CA LEU A 167 -11.70 -3.45 13.40
C LEU A 167 -11.47 -4.72 12.58
N THR A 168 -12.56 -5.25 12.03
CA THR A 168 -12.56 -6.38 11.10
C THR A 168 -13.44 -5.99 9.93
N SER A 169 -13.06 -6.33 8.70
CA SER A 169 -13.92 -6.11 7.54
C SER A 169 -15.22 -6.94 7.72
N GLY A 170 -16.38 -6.30 7.54
CA GLY A 170 -17.68 -6.95 7.74
C GLY A 170 -18.14 -7.70 6.49
N SER A 171 -19.11 -8.60 6.64
CA SER A 171 -19.75 -9.31 5.51
C SER A 171 -20.62 -8.42 4.59
N THR A 172 -20.76 -7.14 4.94
CA THR A 172 -21.55 -6.11 4.23
C THR A 172 -20.68 -4.94 3.75
N GLY A 173 -19.37 -5.08 3.85
CA GLY A 173 -18.33 -4.15 3.40
C GLY A 173 -17.93 -3.02 4.33
N ASN A 174 -18.76 -2.77 5.34
CA ASN A 174 -18.40 -1.88 6.44
C ASN A 174 -17.73 -2.65 7.57
N SER A 175 -16.63 -2.12 8.10
CA SER A 175 -15.89 -2.73 9.21
C SER A 175 -16.76 -2.87 10.46
N LYS A 176 -16.68 -4.03 11.13
CA LYS A 176 -17.23 -4.27 12.46
C LYS A 176 -16.13 -4.07 13.50
N ALA A 177 -16.50 -3.61 14.69
CA ALA A 177 -15.56 -3.47 15.81
C ALA A 177 -15.77 -4.61 16.82
N VAL A 178 -14.83 -5.55 16.90
CA VAL A 178 -14.83 -6.65 17.88
C VAL A 178 -14.54 -6.09 19.27
N MET A 179 -15.37 -6.41 20.26
CA MET A 179 -15.18 -5.98 21.64
C MET A 179 -14.36 -7.01 22.42
N LEU A 180 -13.18 -6.60 22.89
CA LEU A 180 -12.34 -7.43 23.75
C LEU A 180 -12.23 -6.79 25.14
N SER A 181 -12.72 -7.50 26.16
CA SER A 181 -12.66 -7.04 27.55
C SER A 181 -11.30 -7.29 28.19
N HIS A 182 -10.99 -6.60 29.29
CA HIS A 182 -9.79 -6.86 30.09
C HIS A 182 -9.70 -8.35 30.52
N ALA A 183 -10.82 -8.97 30.88
CA ALA A 183 -10.91 -10.38 31.24
C ALA A 183 -10.60 -11.30 30.05
N ASN A 184 -11.10 -10.98 28.84
CA ASN A 184 -10.79 -11.76 27.64
C ASN A 184 -9.29 -11.76 27.37
N LEU A 185 -8.67 -10.58 27.39
CA LEU A 185 -7.24 -10.41 27.13
C LEU A 185 -6.39 -11.15 28.17
N ARG A 186 -6.71 -11.04 29.47
CA ARG A 186 -5.98 -11.78 30.52
C ARG A 186 -6.12 -13.29 30.40
N ALA A 187 -7.33 -13.77 30.11
CA ALA A 187 -7.57 -15.19 29.90
C ALA A 187 -6.76 -15.70 28.70
N SER A 188 -6.75 -14.93 27.61
CA SER A 188 -5.93 -15.20 26.42
C SER A 188 -4.44 -15.29 26.76
N MET A 189 -3.87 -14.27 27.43
CA MET A 189 -2.44 -14.27 27.77
C MET A 189 -2.06 -15.46 28.67
N THR A 190 -2.94 -15.82 29.61
CA THR A 190 -2.72 -16.97 30.50
C THR A 190 -2.73 -18.28 29.71
N GLY A 191 -3.74 -18.50 28.86
CA GLY A 191 -3.85 -19.69 28.03
C GLY A 191 -2.69 -19.84 27.05
N LYS A 192 -2.36 -18.76 26.32
CA LYS A 192 -1.22 -18.68 25.40
C LYS A 192 0.10 -18.98 26.10
N ASN A 193 0.41 -18.29 27.19
CA ASN A 193 1.69 -18.49 27.87
C ASN A 193 1.80 -19.89 28.51
N GLY A 194 0.66 -20.55 28.78
CA GLY A 194 0.63 -21.97 29.12
C GLY A 194 1.22 -22.90 28.05
N TYR A 195 1.19 -22.49 26.77
CA TYR A 195 1.83 -23.19 25.65
C TYR A 195 3.25 -22.67 25.36
N HIS A 196 3.41 -21.35 25.22
CA HIS A 196 4.71 -20.77 24.83
C HIS A 196 5.76 -20.83 25.95
N ARG A 197 5.34 -20.84 27.22
CA ARG A 197 6.24 -20.86 28.39
C ARG A 197 7.31 -19.75 28.31
N LEU A 198 6.89 -18.55 27.95
CA LEU A 198 7.75 -17.37 27.92
C LEU A 198 8.09 -16.90 29.33
N THR A 199 9.24 -16.26 29.43
CA THR A 199 9.81 -15.69 30.66
C THR A 199 10.48 -14.35 30.37
N ALA A 200 11.01 -13.68 31.39
CA ALA A 200 11.77 -12.45 31.21
C ALA A 200 13.08 -12.63 30.42
N GLU A 201 13.57 -13.86 30.27
CA GLU A 201 14.77 -14.17 29.46
C GLU A 201 14.49 -14.24 27.96
N ASP A 202 13.22 -14.21 27.57
CA ASP A 202 12.79 -14.29 26.18
C ASP A 202 12.85 -12.94 25.46
N ILE A 203 13.04 -13.02 24.14
CA ILE A 203 13.06 -11.87 23.24
C ILE A 203 12.07 -12.15 22.11
N SER A 204 11.07 -11.30 21.97
CA SER A 204 10.07 -11.40 20.89
C SER A 204 10.38 -10.43 19.75
N LEU A 205 10.08 -10.82 18.51
CA LEU A 205 10.14 -9.95 17.33
C LEU A 205 8.75 -9.76 16.72
N ASN A 206 8.37 -8.49 16.55
CA ASN A 206 7.24 -8.04 15.76
C ASN A 206 7.71 -7.21 14.56
N TRP A 207 7.12 -7.48 13.40
CA TRP A 207 7.27 -6.65 12.20
C TRP A 207 5.92 -6.28 11.57
N VAL A 208 4.82 -6.75 12.15
CA VAL A 208 3.46 -6.52 11.65
C VAL A 208 2.90 -5.24 12.28
N SER A 209 2.13 -4.47 11.52
CA SER A 209 1.45 -3.26 11.98
C SER A 209 0.41 -3.53 13.09
N PHE A 210 0.21 -2.57 13.99
CA PHE A 210 -0.63 -2.71 15.19
C PHE A 210 -2.15 -2.65 14.96
N ASP A 211 -2.60 -2.34 13.74
CA ASP A 211 -3.98 -2.57 13.33
C ASP A 211 -4.30 -4.07 13.18
N HIS A 212 -3.28 -4.89 12.94
CA HIS A 212 -3.42 -6.34 12.91
C HIS A 212 -3.37 -6.92 14.34
N VAL A 213 -4.36 -7.73 14.68
CA VAL A 213 -4.54 -8.25 16.05
C VAL A 213 -3.34 -9.04 16.59
N ALA A 214 -2.56 -9.71 15.73
CA ALA A 214 -1.36 -10.43 16.13
C ALA A 214 -0.29 -9.51 16.72
N ALA A 215 -0.08 -8.32 16.17
CA ALA A 215 0.95 -7.40 16.66
C ALA A 215 0.67 -6.98 18.11
N LEU A 216 -0.57 -6.60 18.41
CA LEU A 216 -0.96 -6.20 19.77
C LEU A 216 -1.07 -7.39 20.74
N LEU A 217 -1.73 -8.48 20.33
CA LEU A 217 -2.12 -9.55 21.27
C LEU A 217 -1.16 -10.74 21.32
N GLU A 218 -0.41 -11.01 20.25
CA GLU A 218 0.59 -12.07 20.20
C GLU A 218 2.00 -11.52 20.45
N CYS A 219 2.34 -10.39 19.84
CA CYS A 219 3.70 -9.86 19.87
C CYS A 219 3.94 -8.77 20.93
N HIS A 220 2.89 -8.20 21.53
CA HIS A 220 3.05 -7.18 22.59
C HIS A 220 2.54 -7.64 23.96
N LEU A 221 1.23 -7.92 24.09
CA LEU A 221 0.65 -8.26 25.40
C LEU A 221 1.15 -9.59 25.97
N LEU A 222 1.38 -10.61 25.12
CA LEU A 222 1.86 -11.91 25.56
C LEU A 222 3.30 -11.83 26.12
N PRO A 223 4.31 -11.32 25.39
CA PRO A 223 5.65 -11.16 25.95
C PRO A 223 5.69 -10.18 27.13
N LEU A 224 4.88 -9.11 27.13
CA LEU A 224 4.74 -8.22 28.29
C LEU A 224 4.26 -8.98 29.53
N SER A 225 3.26 -9.86 29.38
CA SER A 225 2.72 -10.65 30.49
C SER A 225 3.74 -11.62 31.10
N ALA A 226 4.80 -11.95 30.35
CA ALA A 226 5.91 -12.78 30.79
C ALA A 226 7.15 -11.98 31.23
N GLY A 227 7.13 -10.64 31.10
CA GLY A 227 8.27 -9.77 31.39
C GLY A 227 9.39 -9.82 30.35
N SER A 228 9.14 -10.37 29.17
CA SER A 228 10.12 -10.56 28.09
C SER A 228 10.56 -9.23 27.47
N THR A 229 11.69 -9.21 26.77
CA THR A 229 12.08 -8.07 25.93
C THR A 229 11.40 -8.15 24.56
N GLN A 230 11.07 -7.01 23.97
CA GLN A 230 10.33 -6.91 22.72
C GLN A 230 11.09 -6.10 21.68
N LEU A 231 11.15 -6.62 20.47
CA LEU A 231 11.71 -5.98 19.30
C LEU A 231 10.57 -5.65 18.34
N HIS A 232 10.34 -4.37 18.06
CA HIS A 232 9.34 -3.93 17.08
C HIS A 232 10.04 -3.20 15.94
N VAL A 233 9.92 -3.75 14.72
CA VAL A 233 10.37 -3.11 13.48
C VAL A 233 9.16 -2.82 12.59
N GLU A 234 9.30 -1.87 11.68
CA GLU A 234 8.25 -1.57 10.72
C GLU A 234 8.19 -2.63 9.61
N ALA A 235 6.98 -2.91 9.10
CA ALA A 235 6.77 -3.94 8.08
C ALA A 235 7.66 -3.78 6.82
N PRO A 236 7.91 -2.57 6.29
CA PRO A 236 8.79 -2.39 5.13
C PRO A 236 10.21 -2.93 5.32
N VAL A 237 10.73 -2.94 6.56
CA VAL A 237 12.07 -3.48 6.86
C VAL A 237 12.19 -4.96 6.47
N VAL A 238 11.10 -5.72 6.66
CA VAL A 238 11.04 -7.15 6.34
C VAL A 238 10.47 -7.40 4.95
N LEU A 239 9.46 -6.64 4.52
CA LEU A 239 8.81 -6.87 3.22
C LEU A 239 9.68 -6.47 2.02
N HIS A 240 10.52 -5.44 2.14
CA HIS A 240 11.45 -5.06 1.08
C HIS A 240 12.63 -6.03 0.94
N GLU A 241 13.06 -6.63 2.06
CA GLU A 241 14.16 -7.59 2.11
C GLU A 241 13.80 -8.73 3.09
N PRO A 242 13.15 -9.80 2.62
CA PRO A 242 12.67 -10.90 3.47
C PRO A 242 13.74 -11.57 4.33
N LEU A 243 15.01 -11.59 3.90
CA LEU A 243 16.10 -12.16 4.71
C LEU A 243 16.37 -11.35 5.98
N ASN A 244 15.94 -10.08 6.05
CA ASN A 244 16.03 -9.28 7.27
C ASN A 244 15.28 -9.92 8.44
N PHE A 245 14.24 -10.71 8.18
CA PHE A 245 13.57 -11.50 9.23
C PHE A 245 14.58 -12.40 9.98
N LEU A 246 15.39 -13.17 9.25
CA LEU A 246 16.39 -14.07 9.84
C LEU A 246 17.56 -13.30 10.45
N ARG A 247 18.00 -12.21 9.79
CA ARG A 247 19.09 -11.36 10.30
C ARG A 247 18.72 -10.71 11.62
N LEU A 248 17.49 -10.20 11.75
CA LEU A 248 16.98 -9.65 13.02
C LEU A 248 16.90 -10.74 14.09
N VAL A 249 16.38 -11.92 13.74
CA VAL A 249 16.31 -13.06 14.68
C VAL A 249 17.68 -13.41 15.23
N SER A 250 18.66 -13.63 14.35
CA SER A 250 20.02 -13.99 14.74
C SER A 250 20.69 -12.88 15.55
N ARG A 251 20.59 -11.63 15.08
CA ARG A 251 21.32 -10.49 15.65
C ARG A 251 20.83 -10.11 17.04
N PHE A 252 19.52 -10.19 17.28
CA PHE A 252 18.92 -9.86 18.56
C PHE A 252 18.63 -11.09 19.44
N GLY A 253 19.01 -12.29 18.99
CA GLY A 253 18.83 -13.53 19.75
C GLY A 253 17.37 -13.85 20.06
N VAL A 254 16.48 -13.56 19.10
CA VAL A 254 15.02 -13.68 19.21
C VAL A 254 14.63 -15.13 19.51
N THR A 255 13.72 -15.31 20.46
CA THR A 255 13.21 -16.62 20.89
C THR A 255 11.80 -16.91 20.39
N MET A 256 11.00 -15.86 20.12
CA MET A 256 9.64 -15.97 19.59
C MET A 256 9.35 -14.90 18.54
N THR A 257 8.61 -15.26 17.50
CA THR A 257 8.06 -14.31 16.53
C THR A 257 6.77 -14.83 15.90
N PHE A 258 6.03 -13.94 15.25
CA PHE A 258 4.86 -14.27 14.44
C PHE A 258 5.15 -13.97 12.97
N THR A 259 4.73 -14.86 12.07
CA THR A 259 4.79 -14.62 10.64
C THR A 259 3.74 -15.42 9.86
N PRO A 260 2.98 -14.80 8.94
CA PRO A 260 2.14 -15.55 8.01
C PRO A 260 2.97 -16.48 7.10
N ASN A 261 2.32 -17.48 6.51
CA ASN A 261 2.98 -18.49 5.68
C ASN A 261 3.69 -17.88 4.46
N PHE A 262 3.13 -16.82 3.86
CA PHE A 262 3.69 -16.20 2.67
C PHE A 262 5.13 -15.71 2.87
N LEU A 263 5.49 -15.20 4.06
CA LEU A 263 6.85 -14.70 4.30
C LEU A 263 7.86 -15.85 4.24
N LEU A 264 7.51 -17.03 4.74
CA LEU A 264 8.35 -18.23 4.60
C LEU A 264 8.56 -18.59 3.14
N GLY A 265 7.51 -18.42 2.33
CA GLY A 265 7.54 -18.53 0.87
C GLY A 265 8.47 -17.55 0.18
N LEU A 266 8.56 -16.31 0.68
CA LEU A 266 9.50 -15.30 0.18
C LEU A 266 10.95 -15.56 0.62
N ILE A 267 11.16 -16.14 1.81
CA ILE A 267 12.48 -16.44 2.37
C ILE A 267 13.10 -17.68 1.71
N ASN A 268 12.33 -18.76 1.53
CA ASN A 268 12.84 -20.05 1.07
C ASN A 268 13.64 -20.02 -0.25
N PRO A 269 13.20 -19.31 -1.31
CA PRO A 269 13.96 -19.17 -2.56
C PRO A 269 15.29 -18.43 -2.41
N GLN A 270 15.46 -17.67 -1.32
CA GLN A 270 16.64 -16.85 -1.07
C GLN A 270 17.66 -17.53 -0.15
N ALA A 271 17.43 -18.80 0.22
CA ALA A 271 18.28 -19.52 1.17
C ALA A 271 19.73 -19.70 0.70
N ASP A 272 19.95 -19.91 -0.60
CA ASP A 272 21.30 -20.08 -1.15
C ASP A 272 22.10 -18.75 -1.04
N ARG A 273 21.44 -17.61 -1.26
CA ARG A 273 22.03 -16.28 -1.04
C ARG A 273 22.34 -16.03 0.43
N PHE A 274 21.44 -16.43 1.33
CA PHE A 274 21.66 -16.30 2.76
C PHE A 274 22.91 -17.06 3.23
N ASP A 275 23.19 -18.24 2.65
CA ASP A 275 24.41 -19.00 2.93
C ASP A 275 25.68 -18.24 2.51
N GLU A 276 25.64 -17.59 1.34
CA GLU A 276 26.77 -16.80 0.82
C GLU A 276 27.00 -15.49 1.59
N GLU A 277 25.94 -14.76 1.95
CA GLU A 277 26.02 -13.43 2.56
C GLU A 277 26.14 -13.46 4.08
N ASP A 278 25.40 -14.34 4.76
CA ASP A 278 25.17 -14.30 6.21
C ASP A 278 25.54 -15.59 6.95
N GLY A 279 25.69 -16.70 6.22
CA GLY A 279 25.67 -18.05 6.79
C GLY A 279 26.73 -18.32 7.86
N ALA A 280 27.91 -17.69 7.75
CA ALA A 280 29.02 -17.87 8.68
C ALA A 280 28.78 -17.27 10.08
N ASP A 281 27.99 -16.19 10.17
CA ASP A 281 27.76 -15.43 11.40
C ASP A 281 26.34 -15.60 11.96
N THR A 282 25.53 -16.48 11.35
CA THR A 282 24.13 -16.69 11.73
C THR A 282 23.96 -17.72 12.85
N ASP A 283 23.19 -17.36 13.88
CA ASP A 283 22.73 -18.25 14.96
C ASP A 283 21.21 -18.13 15.15
N LEU A 284 20.49 -19.16 14.73
CA LEU A 284 19.04 -19.31 14.91
C LEU A 284 18.67 -20.28 16.05
N SER A 285 19.65 -20.77 16.83
CA SER A 285 19.44 -21.80 17.86
C SER A 285 18.57 -21.34 19.03
N ARG A 286 18.48 -20.02 19.23
CA ARG A 286 17.62 -19.40 20.25
C ARG A 286 16.15 -19.35 19.85
N LEU A 287 15.84 -19.43 18.56
CA LEU A 287 14.48 -19.33 18.06
C LEU A 287 13.69 -20.61 18.38
N ARG A 288 12.75 -20.50 19.31
CA ARG A 288 11.91 -21.61 19.78
C ARG A 288 10.54 -21.65 19.12
N HIS A 289 9.99 -20.48 18.82
CA HIS A 289 8.59 -20.34 18.40
C HIS A 289 8.48 -19.37 17.22
N VAL A 290 8.33 -19.92 16.02
CA VAL A 290 7.86 -19.19 14.84
C VAL A 290 6.38 -19.51 14.71
N ILE A 291 5.53 -18.61 15.19
CA ILE A 291 4.09 -18.79 15.12
C ILE A 291 3.63 -18.41 13.72
N SER A 292 3.04 -19.37 13.01
CA SER A 292 2.52 -19.13 11.67
C SER A 292 1.01 -19.25 11.59
N GLY A 293 0.35 -18.16 11.27
CA GLY A 293 -1.11 -18.04 11.25
C GLY A 293 -1.57 -16.80 10.51
N GLY A 294 -2.88 -16.56 10.49
CA GLY A 294 -3.52 -15.55 9.63
C GLY A 294 -3.87 -16.07 8.23
N GLU A 295 -3.22 -17.14 7.78
CA GLU A 295 -3.55 -17.92 6.58
C GLU A 295 -3.23 -19.41 6.79
N ALA A 296 -3.62 -20.25 5.83
CA ALA A 296 -3.28 -21.67 5.87
C ALA A 296 -1.76 -21.88 5.75
N VAL A 297 -1.18 -22.66 6.68
CA VAL A 297 0.25 -23.00 6.66
C VAL A 297 0.47 -24.16 5.69
N VAL A 298 1.20 -23.88 4.60
CA VAL A 298 1.55 -24.89 3.60
C VAL A 298 2.66 -25.77 4.15
N ARG A 299 2.39 -27.07 4.26
CA ARG A 299 3.32 -28.00 4.91
C ARG A 299 4.70 -28.00 4.26
N THR A 300 4.75 -28.05 2.93
CA THR A 300 6.01 -28.11 2.18
C THR A 300 6.86 -26.85 2.34
N THR A 301 6.22 -25.70 2.49
CA THR A 301 6.87 -24.40 2.71
C THR A 301 7.51 -24.35 4.08
N GLY A 302 6.75 -24.72 5.12
CA GLY A 302 7.25 -24.81 6.48
C GLY A 302 8.38 -25.84 6.63
N GLU A 303 8.25 -27.04 6.06
CA GLU A 303 9.31 -28.05 6.06
C GLU A 303 10.57 -27.58 5.33
N THR A 304 10.41 -26.87 4.21
CA THR A 304 11.54 -26.33 3.45
C THR A 304 12.25 -25.26 4.26
N PHE A 305 11.53 -24.38 4.94
CA PHE A 305 12.10 -23.38 5.84
C PHE A 305 12.91 -24.05 6.95
N LEU A 306 12.30 -24.98 7.70
CA LEU A 306 12.98 -25.71 8.77
C LEU A 306 14.24 -26.42 8.26
N ARG A 307 14.17 -27.11 7.11
CA ARG A 307 15.29 -27.84 6.53
C ARG A 307 16.41 -26.92 6.05
N ARG A 308 16.08 -25.82 5.35
CA ARG A 308 17.05 -24.89 4.76
C ARG A 308 17.84 -24.13 5.83
N PHE A 309 17.21 -23.82 6.96
CA PHE A 309 17.85 -23.03 8.02
C PHE A 309 18.32 -23.85 9.24
N ALA A 310 18.09 -25.18 9.25
CA ALA A 310 18.66 -26.08 10.24
C ALA A 310 20.20 -26.00 10.40
N PRO A 311 21.01 -25.80 9.32
CA PRO A 311 22.45 -25.63 9.46
C PRO A 311 22.88 -24.46 10.36
N TYR A 312 22.03 -23.43 10.47
CA TYR A 312 22.26 -22.26 11.33
C TYR A 312 21.67 -22.42 12.75
N GLY A 313 21.28 -23.65 13.13
CA GLY A 313 20.78 -23.96 14.46
C GLY A 313 19.26 -23.90 14.62
N LEU A 314 18.50 -23.57 13.56
CA LEU A 314 17.03 -23.57 13.64
C LEU A 314 16.51 -24.97 14.00
N ARG A 315 15.69 -25.06 15.05
CA ARG A 315 15.17 -26.33 15.53
C ARG A 315 14.11 -26.90 14.60
N ALA A 316 14.04 -28.23 14.48
CA ALA A 316 13.07 -28.91 13.64
C ALA A 316 11.60 -28.74 14.09
N ASP A 317 11.37 -28.32 15.33
CA ASP A 317 10.06 -28.08 15.94
C ASP A 317 9.78 -26.59 16.17
N ALA A 318 10.58 -25.70 15.59
CA ALA A 318 10.47 -24.26 15.84
C ALA A 318 9.23 -23.62 15.20
N LEU A 319 8.68 -24.19 14.12
CA LEU A 319 7.55 -23.63 13.38
C LEU A 319 6.23 -24.19 13.91
N TRP A 320 5.37 -23.32 14.42
CA TRP A 320 4.09 -23.68 15.02
C TRP A 320 2.94 -23.11 14.17
N PRO A 321 2.31 -23.93 13.31
CA PRO A 321 1.03 -23.59 12.71
C PRO A 321 -0.01 -23.24 13.77
N ALA A 322 -0.73 -22.14 13.58
CA ALA A 322 -1.63 -21.61 14.59
C ALA A 322 -2.92 -21.06 13.98
N PHE A 323 -4.00 -21.21 14.73
CA PHE A 323 -5.28 -20.58 14.44
C PHE A 323 -5.64 -19.54 15.47
N GLY A 324 -6.20 -18.44 14.98
CA GLY A 324 -6.66 -17.33 15.77
C GLY A 324 -7.39 -16.31 14.92
N MET A 325 -8.26 -15.54 15.57
CA MET A 325 -9.01 -14.45 14.99
C MET A 325 -9.10 -13.30 15.98
N SER A 326 -9.62 -12.15 15.54
CA SER A 326 -9.83 -11.01 16.44
C SER A 326 -10.71 -11.39 17.63
N GLU A 327 -11.76 -12.17 17.38
CA GLU A 327 -12.74 -12.65 18.37
C GLU A 327 -12.17 -13.67 19.37
N THR A 328 -11.00 -14.26 19.09
CA THR A 328 -10.29 -15.19 20.01
C THR A 328 -9.05 -14.55 20.63
N CYS A 329 -8.89 -13.23 20.51
CA CYS A 329 -7.69 -12.51 20.95
C CYS A 329 -6.40 -12.99 20.25
N ALA A 330 -6.41 -13.11 18.92
CA ALA A 330 -5.34 -13.67 18.07
C ALA A 330 -5.13 -15.18 18.30
N GLY A 331 -3.88 -15.66 18.27
CA GLY A 331 -3.52 -17.08 18.35
C GLY A 331 -4.17 -17.77 19.55
N SER A 332 -4.75 -18.96 19.33
CA SER A 332 -5.52 -19.63 20.37
C SER A 332 -5.55 -21.16 20.24
N ILE A 333 -5.07 -21.68 19.12
CA ILE A 333 -4.85 -23.10 18.85
C ILE A 333 -3.47 -23.20 18.19
N TYR A 334 -2.60 -24.07 18.69
CA TYR A 334 -1.22 -24.18 18.23
C TYR A 334 -0.82 -25.64 17.97
N SER A 335 -0.14 -25.88 16.85
CA SER A 335 0.46 -27.16 16.51
C SER A 335 1.93 -27.16 16.94
N THR A 336 2.21 -27.87 18.04
CA THR A 336 3.57 -28.03 18.58
C THR A 336 4.33 -29.21 17.99
N ASP A 337 3.68 -30.01 17.15
CA ASP A 337 4.21 -31.27 16.62
C ASP A 337 4.43 -31.22 15.10
N PHE A 338 4.34 -30.02 14.50
CA PHE A 338 4.71 -29.78 13.12
C PHE A 338 6.23 -29.97 12.94
N PRO A 339 6.71 -30.56 11.82
CA PRO A 339 5.95 -31.13 10.70
C PRO A 339 5.61 -32.62 10.85
N ALA A 340 5.95 -33.24 11.99
CA ALA A 340 5.85 -34.69 12.15
C ALA A 340 4.42 -35.23 12.06
N ALA A 341 3.43 -34.46 12.55
CA ALA A 341 2.02 -34.83 12.52
C ALA A 341 1.32 -34.63 11.15
N ASP A 342 2.00 -34.04 10.18
CA ASP A 342 1.37 -33.50 8.95
C ASP A 342 1.72 -34.26 7.67
N GLN A 343 2.44 -35.37 7.78
CA GLN A 343 2.95 -36.10 6.62
C GLN A 343 1.82 -36.53 5.66
N GLY A 344 2.03 -36.24 4.37
CA GLY A 344 1.05 -36.54 3.32
C GLY A 344 -0.12 -35.56 3.21
N GLN A 345 -0.19 -34.52 4.04
CA GLN A 345 -1.16 -33.44 3.92
C GLN A 345 -0.60 -32.26 3.09
N GLU A 346 -1.50 -31.47 2.49
CA GLU A 346 -1.13 -30.23 1.82
C GLU A 346 -0.89 -29.09 2.82
N PHE A 347 -1.80 -28.95 3.78
CA PHE A 347 -1.74 -27.95 4.85
C PHE A 347 -1.46 -28.60 6.20
N ALA A 348 -0.79 -27.85 7.07
CA ALA A 348 -0.56 -28.29 8.43
C ALA A 348 -1.86 -28.27 9.27
N ASN A 349 -1.99 -29.24 10.18
CA ASN A 349 -2.93 -29.16 11.28
C ASN A 349 -2.55 -27.98 12.20
N LEU A 350 -3.56 -27.41 12.84
CA LEU A 350 -3.46 -26.25 13.72
C LEU A 350 -3.26 -26.63 15.18
N GLY A 351 -3.27 -27.93 15.48
CA GLY A 351 -3.02 -28.48 16.80
C GLY A 351 -4.19 -28.34 17.76
N ARG A 352 -3.89 -28.14 19.04
CA ARG A 352 -4.84 -28.20 20.16
C ARG A 352 -5.12 -26.79 20.72
N PRO A 353 -6.33 -26.54 21.24
CA PRO A 353 -6.65 -25.24 21.82
C PRO A 353 -5.83 -24.97 23.09
N VAL A 354 -5.58 -23.70 23.36
CA VAL A 354 -4.97 -23.26 24.62
C VAL A 354 -5.85 -23.60 25.82
N GLU A 355 -5.26 -23.63 27.00
CA GLU A 355 -6.02 -23.84 28.23
C GLU A 355 -7.14 -22.81 28.38
N GLY A 356 -8.36 -23.28 28.66
CA GLY A 356 -9.56 -22.46 28.78
C GLY A 356 -10.33 -22.26 27.47
N LEU A 357 -9.75 -22.56 26.31
CA LEU A 357 -10.49 -22.58 25.03
C LEU A 357 -11.01 -23.99 24.74
N HIS A 358 -12.28 -24.06 24.40
CA HIS A 358 -12.96 -25.26 23.93
C HIS A 358 -13.34 -25.10 22.46
N ILE A 359 -13.20 -26.19 21.70
CA ILE A 359 -13.57 -26.26 20.29
C ILE A 359 -14.53 -27.43 20.06
N ARG A 360 -15.45 -27.28 19.11
CA ARG A 360 -16.23 -28.37 18.53
C ARG A 360 -16.39 -28.15 17.04
N VAL A 361 -16.59 -29.23 16.29
CA VAL A 361 -17.00 -29.20 14.89
C VAL A 361 -18.46 -29.63 14.84
N ALA A 362 -19.33 -28.85 14.20
CA ALA A 362 -20.78 -29.05 14.25
C ALA A 362 -21.44 -29.04 12.87
N ASP A 363 -22.62 -29.69 12.79
CA ASP A 363 -23.49 -29.66 11.61
C ASP A 363 -24.30 -28.36 11.48
N GLU A 364 -25.14 -28.28 10.46
CA GLU A 364 -26.01 -27.12 10.20
C GLU A 364 -27.02 -26.86 11.32
N GLU A 365 -27.37 -27.88 12.11
CA GLU A 365 -28.23 -27.77 13.30
C GLU A 365 -27.42 -27.52 14.59
N HIS A 366 -26.13 -27.21 14.49
CA HIS A 366 -25.21 -26.95 15.59
C HIS A 366 -25.00 -28.14 16.54
N ARG A 367 -25.23 -29.37 16.06
CA ARG A 367 -24.90 -30.59 16.81
C ARG A 367 -23.45 -30.95 16.54
N GLU A 368 -22.73 -31.25 17.61
CA GLU A 368 -21.34 -31.70 17.52
C GLU A 368 -21.25 -32.99 16.69
N LEU A 369 -20.36 -32.98 15.71
CA LEU A 369 -20.07 -34.09 14.81
C LEU A 369 -19.03 -35.04 15.43
N PRO A 370 -19.05 -36.33 15.06
CA PRO A 370 -17.99 -37.26 15.41
C PRO A 370 -16.61 -36.80 14.93
N GLU A 371 -15.57 -37.29 15.60
CA GLU A 371 -14.17 -37.07 15.22
C GLU A 371 -13.92 -37.48 13.75
N GLY A 372 -13.14 -36.67 13.03
CA GLY A 372 -12.83 -36.85 11.61
C GLY A 372 -13.90 -36.34 10.62
N GLU A 373 -15.11 -36.04 11.07
CA GLU A 373 -16.15 -35.44 10.20
C GLU A 373 -15.95 -33.94 10.01
N VAL A 374 -16.33 -33.44 8.83
CA VAL A 374 -16.20 -32.03 8.46
C VAL A 374 -17.48 -31.27 8.79
N GLY A 375 -17.34 -30.14 9.49
CA GLY A 375 -18.44 -29.24 9.83
C GLY A 375 -17.94 -27.83 10.17
N GLU A 376 -18.82 -26.99 10.70
CA GLU A 376 -18.48 -25.64 11.15
C GLU A 376 -17.68 -25.69 12.46
N LEU A 377 -16.53 -25.01 12.50
CA LEU A 377 -15.75 -24.82 13.72
C LEU A 377 -16.46 -23.83 14.65
N GLN A 378 -16.76 -24.27 15.86
CA GLN A 378 -17.37 -23.44 16.90
C GLN A 378 -16.48 -23.42 18.15
N LEU A 379 -16.39 -22.26 18.80
CA LEU A 379 -15.46 -21.97 19.88
C LEU A 379 -16.20 -21.50 21.14
N ASN A 380 -15.70 -21.87 22.31
CA ASN A 380 -16.22 -21.39 23.60
C ASN A 380 -15.09 -21.24 24.62
N GLY A 381 -15.14 -20.19 25.44
CA GLY A 381 -14.14 -19.97 26.47
C GLY A 381 -14.07 -18.52 26.94
N PRO A 382 -13.32 -18.24 28.02
CA PRO A 382 -13.24 -16.91 28.63
C PRO A 382 -12.50 -15.88 27.76
N MET A 383 -11.75 -16.31 26.75
CA MET A 383 -11.06 -15.42 25.81
C MET A 383 -11.91 -14.99 24.61
N ILE A 384 -13.09 -15.59 24.42
CA ILE A 384 -13.97 -15.25 23.31
C ILE A 384 -14.57 -13.86 23.53
N THR A 385 -14.63 -13.06 22.45
CA THR A 385 -15.25 -11.74 22.43
C THR A 385 -16.64 -11.72 23.08
N THR A 386 -17.01 -10.57 23.65
CA THR A 386 -18.37 -10.32 24.13
C THR A 386 -19.35 -9.93 23.02
N GLY A 387 -18.86 -9.67 21.80
CA GLY A 387 -19.67 -9.30 20.64
C GLY A 387 -19.07 -8.17 19.82
N TYR A 388 -19.89 -7.57 18.97
CA TYR A 388 -19.50 -6.44 18.12
C TYR A 388 -20.12 -5.14 18.63
N HIS A 389 -19.31 -4.07 18.69
CA HIS A 389 -19.76 -2.75 19.14
C HIS A 389 -20.84 -2.20 18.21
N ASN A 390 -21.91 -1.67 18.79
CA ASN A 390 -23.06 -1.08 18.09
C ASN A 390 -23.66 -1.99 16.98
N ASN A 391 -23.55 -3.32 17.13
CA ASN A 391 -24.08 -4.27 16.15
C ASN A 391 -24.66 -5.52 16.83
N GLU A 392 -25.85 -5.36 17.44
CA GLU A 392 -26.55 -6.44 18.15
C GLU A 392 -26.90 -7.61 17.24
N GLN A 393 -27.30 -7.35 15.99
CA GLN A 393 -27.62 -8.41 15.03
C GLN A 393 -26.41 -9.27 14.71
N ALA A 394 -25.26 -8.66 14.36
CA ALA A 394 -24.04 -9.41 14.10
C ALA A 394 -23.56 -10.17 15.34
N THR A 395 -23.80 -9.60 16.54
CA THR A 395 -23.48 -10.28 17.80
C THR A 395 -24.34 -11.51 17.97
N GLN A 396 -25.66 -11.41 17.81
CA GLN A 396 -26.57 -12.56 17.89
C GLN A 396 -26.23 -13.63 16.84
N ASP A 397 -25.96 -13.23 15.60
CA ASP A 397 -25.65 -14.16 14.50
C ASP A 397 -24.31 -14.91 14.69
N ALA A 398 -23.40 -14.34 15.48
CA ALA A 398 -22.09 -14.91 15.76
C ALA A 398 -22.11 -15.99 16.85
N PHE A 399 -23.19 -16.10 17.63
CA PHE A 399 -23.33 -17.12 18.66
C PHE A 399 -24.49 -18.06 18.36
N THR A 400 -24.23 -19.35 18.57
CA THR A 400 -25.28 -20.37 18.60
C THR A 400 -26.19 -20.19 19.82
N PRO A 401 -27.41 -20.74 19.81
CA PRO A 401 -28.33 -20.65 20.96
C PRO A 401 -27.78 -21.20 22.28
N ASP A 402 -26.83 -22.14 22.22
CA ASP A 402 -26.14 -22.72 23.37
C ASP A 402 -24.82 -22.01 23.73
N GLY A 403 -24.53 -20.86 23.12
CA GLY A 403 -23.46 -19.95 23.54
C GLY A 403 -22.08 -20.22 22.94
N TRP A 404 -22.00 -21.02 21.87
CA TRP A 404 -20.76 -21.21 21.12
C TRP A 404 -20.61 -20.17 20.01
N PHE A 405 -19.43 -19.57 19.94
CA PHE A 405 -19.06 -18.64 18.89
C PHE A 405 -18.82 -19.37 17.57
N ARG A 406 -19.39 -18.86 16.48
CA ARG A 406 -19.30 -19.43 15.14
C ARG A 406 -18.16 -18.76 14.37
N SER A 407 -17.06 -19.48 14.17
CA SER A 407 -15.91 -18.96 13.42
C SER A 407 -16.27 -18.58 11.98
N GLY A 408 -17.14 -19.37 11.35
CA GLY A 408 -17.37 -19.34 9.91
C GLY A 408 -16.31 -20.10 9.09
N ASP A 409 -15.43 -20.85 9.76
CA ASP A 409 -14.49 -21.77 9.12
C ASP A 409 -15.06 -23.21 9.17
N LEU A 410 -14.74 -23.99 8.14
CA LEU A 410 -15.05 -25.43 8.07
C LEU A 410 -13.80 -26.22 8.43
N GLY A 411 -13.94 -27.20 9.29
CA GLY A 411 -12.84 -28.03 9.76
C GLY A 411 -13.28 -29.40 10.21
N ARG A 412 -12.30 -30.21 10.57
CA ARG A 412 -12.48 -31.47 11.30
C ARG A 412 -11.50 -31.51 12.46
N ILE A 413 -11.80 -32.35 13.45
CA ILE A 413 -10.92 -32.62 14.58
C ILE A 413 -10.48 -34.08 14.50
N ASP A 414 -9.18 -34.34 14.56
CA ASP A 414 -8.55 -35.66 14.56
C ASP A 414 -7.57 -35.76 15.74
N ASP A 415 -7.75 -36.70 16.67
CA ASP A 415 -7.03 -36.81 17.94
C ASP A 415 -6.95 -35.46 18.70
N GLY A 416 -8.05 -34.72 18.71
CA GLY A 416 -8.11 -33.38 19.30
C GLY A 416 -7.31 -32.29 18.57
N ARG A 417 -6.71 -32.59 17.40
CA ARG A 417 -6.05 -31.62 16.52
C ARG A 417 -7.04 -31.05 15.51
N LEU A 418 -7.07 -29.74 15.37
CA LEU A 418 -7.91 -29.07 14.38
C LEU A 418 -7.22 -29.05 13.00
N THR A 419 -7.96 -29.42 11.96
CA THR A 419 -7.58 -29.15 10.56
C THR A 419 -8.71 -28.37 9.89
N LEU A 420 -8.39 -27.19 9.36
CA LEU A 420 -9.33 -26.43 8.53
C LEU A 420 -9.32 -26.96 7.09
N VAL A 421 -10.49 -27.01 6.49
CA VAL A 421 -10.71 -27.53 5.12
C VAL A 421 -11.46 -26.52 4.24
N GLY A 422 -11.84 -25.36 4.76
CA GLY A 422 -12.44 -24.28 3.98
C GLY A 422 -13.12 -23.22 4.86
N ARG A 423 -13.91 -22.36 4.22
CA ARG A 423 -14.74 -21.34 4.87
C ARG A 423 -16.20 -21.49 4.50
N SER A 424 -17.09 -21.17 5.43
CA SER A 424 -18.52 -20.99 5.16
C SER A 424 -18.85 -19.58 4.66
N LYS A 425 -17.96 -18.60 4.88
CA LYS A 425 -18.08 -17.20 4.40
C LYS A 425 -17.22 -16.95 3.14
N ASP A 426 -17.71 -16.09 2.25
CA ASP A 426 -17.04 -15.71 1.00
C ASP A 426 -15.94 -14.65 1.24
N SER A 427 -14.71 -15.11 1.47
CA SER A 427 -13.52 -14.24 1.57
C SER A 427 -12.27 -14.88 0.93
N VAL A 428 -11.25 -14.06 0.71
CA VAL A 428 -9.96 -14.39 0.08
C VAL A 428 -8.85 -13.97 1.05
N ILE A 429 -7.91 -14.84 1.37
CA ILE A 429 -6.74 -14.50 2.20
C ILE A 429 -5.51 -14.37 1.32
N VAL A 430 -5.06 -13.13 1.08
CA VAL A 430 -3.85 -12.86 0.31
C VAL A 430 -2.79 -12.31 1.26
N ASN A 431 -1.62 -12.95 1.30
CA ASN A 431 -0.49 -12.57 2.16
C ASN A 431 -0.88 -12.40 3.64
N GLY A 432 -1.69 -13.32 4.19
CA GLY A 432 -2.14 -13.26 5.59
C GLY A 432 -3.21 -12.22 5.91
N VAL A 433 -3.64 -11.41 4.93
CA VAL A 433 -4.71 -10.41 5.10
C VAL A 433 -6.02 -10.93 4.51
N ASN A 434 -7.11 -10.77 5.26
CA ASN A 434 -8.43 -11.24 4.85
C ASN A 434 -9.19 -10.15 4.07
N TYR A 435 -9.52 -10.44 2.81
CA TYR A 435 -10.30 -9.58 1.92
C TYR A 435 -11.65 -10.22 1.63
N PHE A 436 -12.73 -9.47 1.76
CA PHE A 436 -14.04 -10.01 1.44
C PHE A 436 -14.39 -9.84 -0.04
N SER A 437 -14.95 -10.91 -0.63
CA SER A 437 -15.29 -10.93 -2.04
C SER A 437 -16.24 -9.79 -2.46
N HIS A 438 -17.21 -9.46 -1.62
CA HIS A 438 -18.22 -8.45 -1.94
C HIS A 438 -17.64 -7.02 -1.99
N ASP A 439 -16.59 -6.72 -1.22
CA ASP A 439 -15.92 -5.41 -1.26
C ASP A 439 -15.22 -5.21 -2.60
N ILE A 440 -14.53 -6.25 -3.04
CA ILE A 440 -13.86 -6.29 -4.33
C ILE A 440 -14.87 -6.13 -5.45
N GLU A 441 -15.96 -6.89 -5.41
CA GLU A 441 -17.01 -6.83 -6.42
C GLU A 441 -17.69 -5.47 -6.49
N THR A 442 -18.10 -4.91 -5.34
CA THR A 442 -18.81 -3.61 -5.29
C THR A 442 -17.98 -2.50 -5.94
N LEU A 443 -16.67 -2.49 -5.69
CA LEU A 443 -15.77 -1.52 -6.29
C LEU A 443 -15.62 -1.73 -7.80
N LEU A 444 -15.41 -2.97 -8.22
CA LEU A 444 -15.21 -3.31 -9.63
C LEU A 444 -16.49 -3.13 -10.47
N GLU A 445 -17.68 -3.27 -9.88
CA GLU A 445 -18.97 -2.93 -10.50
C GLU A 445 -19.13 -1.43 -10.81
N GLY A 446 -18.26 -0.58 -10.25
CA GLY A 446 -18.20 0.85 -10.54
C GLY A 446 -17.40 1.20 -11.80
N LEU A 447 -16.67 0.23 -12.40
CA LEU A 447 -15.84 0.47 -13.59
C LEU A 447 -16.69 0.57 -14.86
N ASP A 448 -16.25 1.44 -15.77
CA ASP A 448 -16.82 1.51 -17.13
C ASP A 448 -16.67 0.16 -17.84
N ASP A 449 -17.68 -0.23 -18.62
CA ASP A 449 -17.76 -1.48 -19.37
C ASP A 449 -17.69 -2.77 -18.52
N VAL A 450 -17.98 -2.70 -17.21
CA VAL A 450 -18.19 -3.85 -16.31
C VAL A 450 -19.67 -3.95 -15.91
N ALA A 451 -20.29 -5.09 -16.19
CA ALA A 451 -21.71 -5.27 -15.89
C ALA A 451 -21.98 -5.44 -14.39
N ARG A 452 -22.81 -4.55 -13.83
CA ARG A 452 -23.29 -4.64 -12.45
C ARG A 452 -23.99 -5.97 -12.18
N SER A 453 -23.82 -6.52 -10.97
CA SER A 453 -24.34 -7.82 -10.54
C SER A 453 -23.76 -9.03 -11.30
N TYR A 454 -22.72 -8.84 -12.11
CA TYR A 454 -21.99 -9.91 -12.81
C TYR A 454 -20.49 -9.78 -12.58
N VAL A 455 -20.11 -9.53 -11.33
CA VAL A 455 -18.72 -9.55 -10.86
C VAL A 455 -18.64 -10.56 -9.71
N ALA A 456 -17.62 -11.42 -9.74
CA ALA A 456 -17.37 -12.41 -8.71
C ALA A 456 -15.89 -12.43 -8.35
N ALA A 457 -15.58 -12.15 -7.10
CA ALA A 457 -14.26 -12.26 -6.52
C ALA A 457 -14.19 -13.54 -5.69
N PHE A 458 -13.23 -14.43 -5.94
CA PHE A 458 -13.11 -15.66 -5.17
C PHE A 458 -11.66 -16.15 -5.12
N PRO A 459 -11.29 -16.92 -4.08
CA PRO A 459 -9.93 -17.39 -3.94
C PRO A 459 -9.65 -18.53 -4.92
N THR A 460 -8.41 -18.56 -5.42
CA THR A 460 -7.78 -19.74 -6.01
C THR A 460 -6.45 -19.99 -5.30
N ARG A 461 -5.89 -21.19 -5.44
CA ARG A 461 -4.53 -21.48 -5.00
C ARG A 461 -3.90 -22.43 -6.01
N ALA A 462 -2.90 -21.95 -6.74
CA ALA A 462 -2.12 -22.83 -7.61
C ALA A 462 -1.42 -23.90 -6.75
N PRO A 463 -1.26 -25.15 -7.25
CA PRO A 463 -0.53 -26.18 -6.53
C PRO A 463 0.86 -25.68 -6.11
N GLY A 464 1.15 -25.75 -4.80
CA GLY A 464 2.42 -25.28 -4.23
C GLY A 464 2.50 -23.79 -3.88
N SER A 465 1.43 -23.01 -4.07
CA SER A 465 1.37 -21.59 -3.68
C SER A 465 1.31 -21.41 -2.16
N ASP A 466 2.11 -20.47 -1.64
CA ASP A 466 2.21 -20.15 -0.22
C ASP A 466 1.00 -19.39 0.35
N THR A 467 0.25 -18.70 -0.50
CA THR A 467 -0.94 -17.93 -0.12
C THR A 467 -2.09 -18.16 -1.10
N GLU A 468 -3.32 -17.74 -0.75
CA GLU A 468 -4.40 -17.71 -1.75
C GLU A 468 -4.18 -16.54 -2.71
N GLN A 469 -4.66 -16.69 -3.93
CA GLN A 469 -4.63 -15.66 -4.95
C GLN A 469 -6.07 -15.27 -5.32
N LEU A 470 -6.26 -14.01 -5.72
CA LEU A 470 -7.57 -13.52 -6.13
C LEU A 470 -7.87 -13.89 -7.58
N VAL A 471 -9.06 -14.42 -7.83
CA VAL A 471 -9.69 -14.49 -9.15
C VAL A 471 -10.81 -13.46 -9.21
N VAL A 472 -10.81 -12.66 -10.27
CA VAL A 472 -11.93 -11.78 -10.61
C VAL A 472 -12.58 -12.30 -11.87
N ALA A 473 -13.81 -12.81 -11.77
CA ALA A 473 -14.64 -13.05 -12.93
C ALA A 473 -15.60 -11.87 -13.11
N PHE A 474 -15.73 -11.33 -14.31
CA PHE A 474 -16.66 -10.24 -14.60
C PHE A 474 -17.31 -10.41 -15.98
N HIS A 475 -18.48 -9.81 -16.19
CA HIS A 475 -19.06 -9.72 -17.53
C HIS A 475 -18.72 -8.37 -18.18
N PRO A 476 -18.00 -8.36 -19.32
CA PRO A 476 -17.72 -7.13 -20.05
C PRO A 476 -18.97 -6.60 -20.76
N GLU A 477 -19.19 -5.28 -20.76
CA GLU A 477 -20.25 -4.60 -21.54
C GLU A 477 -19.73 -3.93 -22.82
N CYS A 478 -18.45 -4.12 -23.15
CA CYS A 478 -17.91 -3.70 -24.44
C CYS A 478 -18.52 -4.51 -25.60
N ALA A 479 -18.43 -3.96 -26.83
CA ALA A 479 -18.98 -4.62 -28.01
C ALA A 479 -18.31 -5.98 -28.29
N ASP A 480 -19.12 -6.99 -28.64
CA ASP A 480 -18.61 -8.32 -28.99
C ASP A 480 -17.57 -8.24 -30.12
N GLY A 481 -16.39 -8.83 -29.87
CA GLY A 481 -15.27 -8.80 -30.82
C GLY A 481 -14.40 -7.54 -30.75
N ASP A 482 -14.75 -6.54 -29.94
CA ASP A 482 -13.87 -5.40 -29.65
C ASP A 482 -12.79 -5.80 -28.61
N GLU A 483 -11.78 -6.48 -29.12
CA GLU A 483 -10.61 -6.91 -28.35
C GLU A 483 -9.89 -5.74 -27.66
N LEU A 484 -9.89 -4.54 -28.26
CA LEU A 484 -9.21 -3.40 -27.65
C LEU A 484 -9.99 -2.89 -26.45
N ALA A 485 -11.31 -2.78 -26.57
CA ALA A 485 -12.15 -2.44 -25.43
C ALA A 485 -12.04 -3.49 -24.32
N LEU A 486 -12.08 -4.79 -24.67
CA LEU A 486 -11.90 -5.86 -23.68
C LEU A 486 -10.55 -5.76 -22.95
N TYR A 487 -9.46 -5.53 -23.68
CA TYR A 487 -8.13 -5.33 -23.08
C TYR A 487 -8.08 -4.13 -22.13
N ARG A 488 -8.77 -3.02 -22.47
CA ARG A 488 -8.90 -1.85 -21.58
C ARG A 488 -9.61 -2.21 -20.28
N VAL A 489 -10.70 -2.97 -20.34
CA VAL A 489 -11.44 -3.39 -19.12
C VAL A 489 -10.61 -4.35 -18.27
N LEU A 490 -9.93 -5.33 -18.88
CA LEU A 490 -9.00 -6.23 -18.18
C LEU A 490 -7.91 -5.44 -17.43
N SER A 491 -7.33 -4.44 -18.09
CA SER A 491 -6.32 -3.55 -17.50
C SER A 491 -6.89 -2.68 -16.39
N ALA A 492 -8.11 -2.16 -16.55
CA ALA A 492 -8.80 -1.39 -15.53
C ALA A 492 -9.08 -2.23 -14.27
N VAL A 493 -9.65 -3.43 -14.42
CA VAL A 493 -9.90 -4.37 -13.31
C VAL A 493 -8.60 -4.68 -12.56
N ARG A 494 -7.53 -5.03 -13.29
CA ARG A 494 -6.21 -5.30 -12.69
C ARG A 494 -5.69 -4.11 -11.90
N SER A 495 -5.71 -2.92 -12.51
CA SER A 495 -5.19 -1.70 -11.91
C SER A 495 -6.01 -1.29 -10.68
N SER A 496 -7.33 -1.42 -10.73
CA SER A 496 -8.21 -1.16 -9.60
C SER A 496 -7.90 -2.10 -8.43
N VAL A 497 -7.69 -3.39 -8.67
CA VAL A 497 -7.35 -4.29 -7.55
C VAL A 497 -6.00 -3.91 -6.92
N VAL A 498 -4.98 -3.68 -7.73
CA VAL A 498 -3.64 -3.30 -7.25
C VAL A 498 -3.67 -1.99 -6.48
N MET A 499 -4.39 -0.98 -7.00
CA MET A 499 -4.48 0.34 -6.37
C MET A 499 -5.23 0.31 -5.03
N HIS A 500 -6.28 -0.51 -4.90
CA HIS A 500 -7.13 -0.50 -3.70
C HIS A 500 -6.72 -1.52 -2.63
N TRP A 501 -6.03 -2.60 -2.99
CA TRP A 501 -5.65 -3.65 -2.03
C TRP A 501 -4.17 -4.03 -2.05
N GLY A 502 -3.36 -3.45 -2.94
CA GLY A 502 -1.90 -3.62 -2.93
C GLY A 502 -1.42 -4.97 -3.46
N PHE A 503 -2.28 -5.79 -4.06
CA PHE A 503 -1.91 -7.08 -4.67
C PHE A 503 -2.58 -7.30 -6.04
N ARG A 504 -2.05 -8.25 -6.82
CA ARG A 504 -2.52 -8.55 -8.18
C ARG A 504 -3.54 -9.71 -8.18
N PRO A 505 -4.64 -9.63 -8.94
CA PRO A 505 -5.43 -10.81 -9.25
C PRO A 505 -4.56 -11.81 -10.03
N ALA A 506 -4.58 -13.09 -9.66
CA ALA A 506 -3.94 -14.14 -10.44
C ALA A 506 -4.66 -14.39 -11.77
N LEU A 507 -6.00 -14.24 -11.78
CA LEU A 507 -6.81 -14.40 -12.97
C LEU A 507 -7.87 -13.32 -13.05
N ILE A 508 -8.06 -12.80 -14.27
CA ILE A 508 -9.16 -11.90 -14.61
C ILE A 508 -9.92 -12.55 -15.76
N LEU A 509 -11.15 -13.00 -15.49
CA LEU A 509 -11.93 -13.85 -16.38
C LEU A 509 -13.12 -13.07 -16.92
N PRO A 510 -13.10 -12.60 -18.18
CA PRO A 510 -14.28 -12.07 -18.84
C PRO A 510 -15.21 -13.24 -19.20
N LEU A 511 -16.36 -13.31 -18.55
CA LEU A 511 -17.31 -14.41 -18.68
C LEU A 511 -18.69 -13.92 -19.17
N PRO A 512 -19.45 -14.76 -19.90
CA PRO A 512 -20.83 -14.43 -20.26
C PRO A 512 -21.76 -14.46 -19.03
N LYS A 513 -22.91 -13.77 -19.09
CA LYS A 513 -23.84 -13.63 -17.95
C LYS A 513 -24.33 -14.96 -17.38
N ASP A 514 -24.50 -15.98 -18.22
CA ASP A 514 -24.93 -17.33 -17.83
C ASP A 514 -23.86 -18.13 -17.07
N ALA A 515 -22.59 -17.69 -17.12
CA ALA A 515 -21.51 -18.26 -16.33
C ALA A 515 -21.54 -17.84 -14.85
N PHE A 516 -22.40 -16.89 -14.47
CA PHE A 516 -22.60 -16.41 -13.09
C PHE A 516 -23.84 -17.07 -12.46
N PRO A 517 -23.72 -18.29 -11.91
CA PRO A 517 -24.84 -18.96 -11.24
C PRO A 517 -25.29 -18.13 -10.03
N LYS A 518 -26.60 -17.87 -9.94
CA LYS A 518 -27.21 -17.11 -8.84
C LYS A 518 -28.14 -18.00 -8.02
N THR A 519 -28.23 -17.76 -6.72
CA THR A 519 -29.23 -18.37 -5.85
C THR A 519 -30.64 -17.87 -6.20
N SER A 520 -31.68 -18.47 -5.62
CA SER A 520 -33.06 -17.98 -5.73
C SER A 520 -33.26 -16.54 -5.23
N LEU A 521 -32.32 -16.04 -4.41
CA LEU A 521 -32.26 -14.66 -3.91
C LEU A 521 -31.33 -13.75 -4.76
N GLY A 522 -30.83 -14.24 -5.90
CA GLY A 522 -30.01 -13.44 -6.82
C GLY A 522 -28.53 -13.30 -6.44
N LYS A 523 -28.04 -14.00 -5.41
CA LYS A 523 -26.62 -13.95 -4.99
C LYS A 523 -25.76 -14.86 -5.85
N ILE A 524 -24.60 -14.39 -6.32
CA ILE A 524 -23.65 -15.20 -7.09
C ILE A 524 -23.11 -16.35 -6.22
N GLN A 525 -23.07 -17.55 -6.78
CA GLN A 525 -22.52 -18.75 -6.14
C GLN A 525 -21.02 -18.88 -6.41
N ARG A 526 -20.20 -18.08 -5.71
CA ARG A 526 -18.73 -18.03 -5.85
C ARG A 526 -18.06 -19.39 -5.70
N ALA A 527 -18.48 -20.19 -4.72
CA ALA A 527 -17.97 -21.55 -4.52
C ALA A 527 -18.18 -22.46 -5.75
N LEU A 528 -19.29 -22.30 -6.47
CA LEU A 528 -19.55 -23.05 -7.70
C LEU A 528 -18.67 -22.55 -8.85
N MET A 529 -18.45 -21.24 -8.97
CA MET A 529 -17.51 -20.67 -9.94
C MET A 529 -16.07 -21.12 -9.67
N ARG A 530 -15.63 -21.11 -8.40
CA ARG A 530 -14.34 -21.67 -7.97
C ARG A 530 -14.20 -23.14 -8.37
N LYS A 531 -15.18 -23.99 -8.06
CA LYS A 531 -15.17 -25.41 -8.47
C LYS A 531 -15.10 -25.59 -9.99
N ARG A 532 -15.77 -24.72 -10.76
CA ARG A 532 -15.68 -24.73 -12.23
C ARG A 532 -14.29 -24.36 -12.73
N LEU A 533 -13.66 -23.35 -12.11
CA LEU A 533 -12.28 -22.98 -12.40
C LEU A 533 -11.31 -24.15 -12.10
N GLU A 534 -11.42 -24.75 -10.92
CA GLU A 534 -10.59 -25.89 -10.49
C GLU A 534 -10.77 -27.12 -11.39
N ALA A 535 -11.95 -27.27 -12.01
CA ALA A 535 -12.24 -28.32 -12.99
C ALA A 535 -11.83 -27.98 -14.44
N GLY A 536 -11.16 -26.84 -14.67
CA GLY A 536 -10.69 -26.40 -16.00
C GLY A 536 -11.77 -25.80 -16.90
N ALA A 537 -12.97 -25.50 -16.38
CA ALA A 537 -14.08 -25.00 -17.21
C ALA A 537 -13.83 -23.62 -17.83
N TYR A 538 -12.81 -22.89 -17.35
CA TYR A 538 -12.44 -21.57 -17.83
C TYR A 538 -11.08 -21.55 -18.55
N ASP A 539 -10.47 -22.70 -18.85
CA ASP A 539 -9.14 -22.76 -19.48
C ASP A 539 -9.11 -22.09 -20.86
N ALA A 540 -10.14 -22.30 -21.70
CA ALA A 540 -10.24 -21.61 -22.98
C ALA A 540 -10.32 -20.08 -22.85
N VAL A 541 -10.96 -19.58 -21.78
CA VAL A 541 -11.04 -18.14 -21.49
C VAL A 541 -9.69 -17.61 -21.05
N LYS A 542 -8.97 -18.35 -20.20
CA LYS A 542 -7.59 -18.03 -19.79
C LYS A 542 -6.68 -17.91 -20.99
N ASP A 543 -6.70 -18.90 -21.89
CA ASP A 543 -5.88 -18.90 -23.11
C ASP A 543 -6.21 -17.70 -24.01
N THR A 544 -7.49 -17.36 -24.13
CA THR A 544 -7.95 -16.21 -24.93
C THR A 544 -7.48 -14.88 -24.32
N VAL A 545 -7.56 -14.73 -23.00
CA VAL A 545 -7.08 -13.54 -22.29
C VAL A 545 -5.58 -13.40 -22.44
N ASP A 546 -4.83 -14.47 -22.23
CA ASP A 546 -3.37 -14.48 -22.38
C ASP A 546 -2.94 -14.10 -23.80
N ASP A 547 -3.57 -14.70 -24.83
CA ASP A 547 -3.30 -14.39 -26.23
C ASP A 547 -3.64 -12.94 -26.58
N LEU A 548 -4.79 -12.44 -26.09
CA LEU A 548 -5.19 -11.05 -26.26
C LEU A 548 -4.17 -10.10 -25.64
N VAL A 549 -3.77 -10.33 -24.38
CA VAL A 549 -2.79 -9.50 -23.69
C VAL A 549 -1.46 -9.53 -24.45
N LEU A 550 -0.97 -10.71 -24.85
CA LEU A 550 0.27 -10.84 -25.61
C LEU A 550 0.23 -10.08 -26.94
N ARG A 551 -0.85 -10.21 -27.71
CA ARG A 551 -1.03 -9.48 -28.98
C ARG A 551 -1.08 -7.98 -28.77
N ARG A 552 -1.75 -7.50 -27.70
CA ARG A 552 -1.86 -6.07 -27.38
C ARG A 552 -0.56 -5.46 -26.88
N LEU A 553 0.33 -6.27 -26.30
CA LEU A 553 1.70 -5.87 -25.93
C LEU A 553 2.70 -5.92 -27.11
N GLY A 554 2.21 -6.02 -28.35
CA GLY A 554 3.05 -6.01 -29.56
C GLY A 554 3.56 -7.38 -30.02
N GLY A 555 3.07 -8.47 -29.41
CA GLY A 555 3.48 -9.84 -29.72
C GLY A 555 4.77 -10.27 -29.01
N TYR A 556 5.14 -11.54 -29.21
CA TYR A 556 6.34 -12.10 -28.60
C TYR A 556 7.59 -11.77 -29.41
N THR A 557 8.54 -11.06 -28.77
CA THR A 557 9.90 -10.86 -29.27
C THR A 557 10.87 -11.54 -28.31
N ALA A 558 11.73 -12.43 -28.80
CA ALA A 558 12.68 -13.15 -27.95
C ALA A 558 13.75 -12.21 -27.34
N PRO A 559 14.22 -12.47 -26.11
CA PRO A 559 15.33 -11.75 -25.52
C PRO A 559 16.66 -12.05 -26.24
N GLU A 560 17.45 -11.02 -26.49
CA GLU A 560 18.76 -11.06 -27.13
C GLU A 560 19.86 -10.64 -26.15
N GLY A 561 20.98 -11.35 -26.15
CA GLY A 561 22.06 -11.11 -25.17
C GLY A 561 21.76 -11.68 -23.78
N ASP A 562 22.69 -11.50 -22.84
CA ASP A 562 22.59 -12.08 -21.50
C ASP A 562 21.80 -11.18 -20.54
N THR A 563 21.95 -9.86 -20.67
CA THR A 563 21.23 -8.87 -19.85
C THR A 563 19.71 -8.93 -20.08
N GLU A 564 19.23 -9.02 -21.33
CA GLU A 564 17.79 -9.19 -21.61
C GLU A 564 17.25 -10.50 -20.99
N LYS A 565 17.99 -11.61 -21.06
CA LYS A 565 17.56 -12.89 -20.49
C LYS A 565 17.45 -12.84 -18.96
N VAL A 566 18.41 -12.19 -18.30
CA VAL A 566 18.39 -12.01 -16.84
C VAL A 566 17.19 -11.12 -16.46
N LEU A 567 16.98 -10.01 -17.16
CA LEU A 567 15.82 -9.13 -16.93
C LEU A 567 14.48 -9.82 -17.19
N VAL A 568 14.36 -10.65 -18.24
CA VAL A 568 13.18 -11.51 -18.45
C VAL A 568 12.97 -12.42 -17.26
N GLY A 569 14.03 -13.04 -16.72
CA GLY A 569 13.95 -13.87 -15.51
C GLY A 569 13.53 -13.08 -14.26
N ILE A 570 13.97 -11.84 -14.11
CA ILE A 570 13.54 -10.94 -13.02
C ILE A 570 12.06 -10.60 -13.17
N TYR A 571 11.61 -10.18 -14.36
CA TYR A 571 10.22 -9.84 -14.62
C TYR A 571 9.31 -11.06 -14.43
N ALA A 572 9.74 -12.23 -14.90
CA ALA A 572 9.03 -13.50 -14.71
C ALA A 572 8.75 -13.79 -13.24
N GLU A 573 9.77 -13.65 -12.38
CA GLU A 573 9.63 -13.83 -10.94
C GLU A 573 8.73 -12.77 -10.30
N MET A 574 8.92 -11.50 -10.66
CA MET A 574 8.16 -10.40 -10.07
C MET A 574 6.67 -10.47 -10.40
N PHE A 575 6.33 -10.93 -11.61
CA PHE A 575 4.96 -10.94 -12.13
C PHE A 575 4.32 -12.33 -12.13
N ASP A 576 5.00 -13.36 -11.61
CA ASP A 576 4.55 -14.77 -11.63
C ASP A 576 4.14 -15.23 -13.03
N THR A 577 5.02 -14.98 -14.01
CA THR A 577 4.79 -15.31 -15.42
C THR A 577 5.87 -16.24 -15.96
N ASP A 578 5.50 -17.05 -16.96
CA ASP A 578 6.47 -17.89 -17.66
C ASP A 578 7.49 -17.02 -18.42
N PRO A 579 8.81 -17.12 -18.12
CA PRO A 579 9.83 -16.36 -18.82
C PRO A 579 9.83 -16.64 -20.33
N ALA A 580 9.40 -17.82 -20.78
CA ALA A 580 9.30 -18.14 -22.21
C ALA A 580 8.20 -17.35 -22.93
N ARG A 581 7.25 -16.76 -22.19
CA ARG A 581 6.13 -15.97 -22.73
C ARG A 581 6.35 -14.47 -22.61
N LEU A 582 7.37 -14.02 -21.87
CA LEU A 582 7.71 -12.61 -21.72
C LEU A 582 8.51 -12.10 -22.93
N SER A 583 7.97 -11.08 -23.59
CA SER A 583 8.64 -10.40 -24.71
C SER A 583 9.77 -9.51 -24.19
N ALA A 584 10.87 -9.42 -24.94
CA ALA A 584 11.92 -8.42 -24.72
C ALA A 584 11.39 -6.98 -24.80
N THR A 585 10.27 -6.77 -25.51
CA THR A 585 9.60 -5.47 -25.61
C THR A 585 8.49 -5.29 -24.56
N ALA A 586 8.34 -6.23 -23.62
CA ALA A 586 7.33 -6.13 -22.57
C ALA A 586 7.63 -4.95 -21.65
N ASN A 587 6.67 -4.04 -21.53
CA ASN A 587 6.76 -2.88 -20.67
C ASN A 587 6.43 -3.27 -19.22
N PHE A 588 7.29 -2.87 -18.28
CA PHE A 588 7.18 -3.11 -16.85
C PHE A 588 5.79 -2.72 -16.28
N PHE A 589 5.26 -1.57 -16.71
CA PHE A 589 3.99 -1.05 -16.23
C PHE A 589 2.80 -1.77 -16.85
N ASP A 590 2.92 -2.23 -18.09
CA ASP A 590 1.85 -2.96 -18.78
C ASP A 590 1.69 -4.39 -18.23
N LEU A 591 2.78 -4.96 -17.69
CA LEU A 591 2.76 -6.17 -16.87
C LEU A 591 2.18 -5.96 -15.47
N GLY A 592 1.81 -4.71 -15.14
CA GLY A 592 1.20 -4.32 -13.88
C GLY A 592 2.19 -3.87 -12.82
N GLY A 593 3.43 -3.54 -13.17
CA GLY A 593 4.43 -2.98 -12.26
C GLY A 593 3.99 -1.66 -11.63
N THR A 594 4.18 -1.51 -10.32
CA THR A 594 3.94 -0.29 -9.54
C THR A 594 5.25 0.38 -9.15
N SER A 595 5.19 1.58 -8.55
CA SER A 595 6.36 2.27 -8.00
C SER A 595 7.06 1.45 -6.91
N LEU A 596 6.30 0.72 -6.06
CA LEU A 596 6.86 -0.19 -5.06
C LEU A 596 7.57 -1.38 -5.73
N ASP A 597 7.04 -1.90 -6.83
CA ASP A 597 7.72 -2.97 -7.57
C ASP A 597 9.02 -2.48 -8.22
N ILE A 598 9.17 -1.18 -8.50
CA ILE A 598 10.46 -0.64 -8.98
C ILE A 598 11.53 -0.82 -7.91
N LEU A 599 11.20 -0.69 -6.62
CA LEU A 599 12.17 -0.94 -5.54
C LEU A 599 12.64 -2.39 -5.56
N ARG A 600 11.71 -3.34 -5.72
CA ARG A 600 12.03 -4.75 -5.88
C ARG A 600 12.84 -5.01 -7.15
N LEU A 601 12.48 -4.40 -8.28
CA LEU A 601 13.22 -4.47 -9.54
C LEU A 601 14.66 -3.99 -9.36
N ARG A 602 14.85 -2.83 -8.71
CA ARG A 602 16.17 -2.25 -8.42
C ARG A 602 17.02 -3.22 -7.62
N SER A 603 16.46 -3.79 -6.55
CA SER A 603 17.13 -4.79 -5.72
C SER A 603 17.56 -6.01 -6.56
N LEU A 604 16.65 -6.60 -7.33
CA LEU A 604 16.94 -7.78 -8.15
C LEU A 604 17.93 -7.48 -9.29
N VAL A 605 17.86 -6.30 -9.90
CA VAL A 605 18.82 -5.86 -10.94
C VAL A 605 20.20 -5.62 -10.36
N ALA A 606 20.30 -4.89 -9.25
CA ALA A 606 21.57 -4.68 -8.56
C ALA A 606 22.22 -6.01 -8.20
N GLN A 607 21.42 -6.95 -7.69
CA GLN A 607 21.86 -8.27 -7.28
C GLN A 607 22.33 -9.14 -8.46
N ARG A 608 21.54 -9.25 -9.54
CA ARG A 608 21.81 -10.21 -10.63
C ARG A 608 22.71 -9.69 -11.72
N LEU A 609 22.78 -8.38 -11.88
CA LEU A 609 23.55 -7.72 -12.93
C LEU A 609 24.69 -6.86 -12.37
N GLY A 610 24.85 -6.77 -11.04
CA GLY A 610 25.85 -5.91 -10.41
C GLY A 610 25.62 -4.42 -10.68
N ALA A 611 24.43 -4.06 -11.14
CA ALA A 611 24.07 -2.70 -11.54
C ALA A 611 23.41 -1.96 -10.37
N GLU A 612 24.22 -1.60 -9.38
CA GLU A 612 23.79 -0.75 -8.27
C GLU A 612 23.38 0.64 -8.77
N GLY A 613 22.37 1.25 -8.12
CA GLY A 613 21.96 2.62 -8.43
C GLY A 613 21.05 2.77 -9.66
N LEU A 614 20.40 1.70 -10.14
CA LEU A 614 19.34 1.83 -11.15
C LEU A 614 18.28 2.85 -10.69
N GLN A 615 18.11 3.93 -11.43
CA GLN A 615 17.20 5.01 -11.03
C GLN A 615 15.76 4.70 -11.45
N ILE A 616 14.78 5.17 -10.67
CA ILE A 616 13.35 5.06 -11.04
C ILE A 616 13.11 5.68 -12.42
N ILE A 617 13.74 6.85 -12.68
CA ILE A 617 13.62 7.54 -13.97
C ILE A 617 14.20 6.71 -15.13
N THR A 618 15.24 5.91 -14.88
CA THR A 618 15.80 4.99 -15.88
C THR A 618 14.78 3.94 -16.27
N VAL A 619 14.10 3.33 -15.29
CA VAL A 619 13.03 2.35 -15.55
C VAL A 619 11.88 2.99 -16.32
N LEU A 620 11.61 4.28 -16.13
CA LEU A 620 10.57 4.99 -16.87
C LEU A 620 10.99 5.38 -18.30
N ARG A 621 12.24 5.77 -18.51
CA ARG A 621 12.81 6.06 -19.84
C ARG A 621 12.97 4.78 -20.67
N SER A 622 13.27 3.69 -19.98
CA SER A 622 13.55 2.39 -20.55
C SER A 622 12.60 1.33 -19.96
N PRO A 623 11.28 1.45 -20.18
CA PRO A 623 10.30 0.64 -19.46
C PRO A 623 10.20 -0.79 -19.98
N THR A 624 10.83 -1.08 -21.13
CA THR A 624 10.86 -2.43 -21.69
C THR A 624 12.12 -3.17 -21.28
N VAL A 625 12.05 -4.50 -21.20
CA VAL A 625 13.22 -5.34 -20.90
C VAL A 625 14.42 -4.99 -21.78
N ARG A 626 14.20 -4.83 -23.10
CA ARG A 626 15.23 -4.46 -24.07
C ARG A 626 15.81 -3.07 -23.83
N ALA A 627 14.95 -2.06 -23.62
CA ALA A 627 15.43 -0.70 -23.38
C ALA A 627 16.22 -0.62 -22.07
N LEU A 628 15.78 -1.37 -21.05
CA LEU A 628 16.46 -1.41 -19.76
C LEU A 628 17.80 -2.15 -19.89
N ALA A 629 17.83 -3.28 -20.59
CA ALA A 629 19.07 -4.01 -20.89
C ALA A 629 20.08 -3.11 -21.63
N ALA A 630 19.65 -2.42 -22.69
CA ALA A 630 20.51 -1.52 -23.44
C ALA A 630 21.13 -0.42 -22.56
N HIS A 631 20.34 0.14 -21.63
CA HIS A 631 20.84 1.12 -20.67
C HIS A 631 21.86 0.51 -19.70
N LEU A 632 21.55 -0.66 -19.14
CA LEU A 632 22.45 -1.38 -18.22
C LEU A 632 23.77 -1.79 -18.89
N ASP A 633 23.72 -2.17 -20.17
CA ASP A 633 24.89 -2.56 -20.95
C ASP A 633 25.72 -1.36 -21.43
N GLY A 634 25.27 -0.13 -21.17
CA GLY A 634 25.90 1.09 -21.69
C GLY A 634 25.89 1.18 -23.22
N THR A 635 24.99 0.44 -23.88
CA THR A 635 24.78 0.42 -25.33
C THR A 635 23.56 1.25 -25.75
N ALA A 636 22.81 1.77 -24.78
CA ALA A 636 21.91 2.89 -25.00
C ALA A 636 22.69 4.06 -25.60
N ASP A 637 22.06 4.76 -26.54
CA ASP A 637 22.59 5.98 -27.18
C ASP A 637 22.64 7.15 -26.16
N ASP A 638 23.26 6.97 -24.99
CA ASP A 638 23.48 8.03 -23.98
C ASP A 638 24.63 8.98 -24.39
N ALA A 639 25.27 8.74 -25.54
CA ALA A 639 26.15 9.69 -26.24
C ALA A 639 25.44 10.48 -27.37
N GLY A 640 24.11 10.37 -27.47
CA GLY A 640 23.28 11.00 -28.50
C GLY A 640 22.87 12.45 -28.22
N GLU A 641 22.43 13.14 -29.27
CA GLU A 641 21.79 14.46 -29.20
C GLU A 641 20.57 14.41 -28.26
N TYR A 642 20.40 15.44 -27.42
CA TYR A 642 19.29 15.55 -26.45
C TYR A 642 17.92 15.27 -27.08
N ASP A 643 17.21 14.25 -26.57
CA ASP A 643 15.80 13.99 -26.87
C ASP A 643 14.91 14.35 -25.67
N PRO A 644 13.96 15.31 -25.83
CA PRO A 644 13.02 15.65 -24.79
C PRO A 644 11.90 14.62 -24.62
N ILE A 645 11.65 13.73 -25.59
CA ILE A 645 10.51 12.80 -25.55
C ILE A 645 10.81 11.61 -24.65
N VAL A 646 10.02 11.46 -23.60
CA VAL A 646 9.94 10.28 -22.75
C VAL A 646 8.69 9.47 -23.15
N PRO A 647 8.87 8.29 -23.77
CA PRO A 647 7.75 7.44 -24.15
C PRO A 647 7.13 6.79 -22.90
N MET A 648 5.89 7.18 -22.58
CA MET A 648 5.14 6.58 -21.46
C MET A 648 4.24 5.44 -21.94
N GLN A 649 3.62 5.62 -23.11
CA GLN A 649 2.86 4.61 -23.84
C GLN A 649 3.13 4.79 -25.34
N VAL A 650 3.53 3.72 -26.03
CA VAL A 650 3.90 3.81 -27.46
C VAL A 650 2.90 3.13 -28.39
N ILE A 651 1.91 2.45 -27.81
CA ILE A 651 0.89 1.68 -28.52
C ILE A 651 -0.44 2.43 -28.55
N GLY A 652 -1.22 2.21 -29.61
CA GLY A 652 -2.52 2.86 -29.83
C GLY A 652 -2.61 3.42 -31.26
N ASP A 653 -3.84 3.52 -31.77
CA ASP A 653 -4.14 3.96 -33.13
C ASP A 653 -4.69 5.39 -33.20
N LYS A 654 -5.14 5.94 -32.07
CA LYS A 654 -5.60 7.33 -31.97
C LYS A 654 -4.43 8.32 -31.95
N THR A 655 -4.75 9.60 -32.16
CA THR A 655 -3.77 10.69 -32.22
C THR A 655 -2.90 10.73 -30.95
N PRO A 656 -1.55 10.73 -31.08
CA PRO A 656 -0.63 10.84 -29.96
C PRO A 656 -0.89 12.08 -29.09
N LEU A 657 -0.80 11.91 -27.78
CA LEU A 657 -0.83 13.01 -26.81
C LEU A 657 0.60 13.34 -26.34
N PHE A 658 1.02 14.58 -26.55
CA PHE A 658 2.29 15.11 -26.05
C PHE A 658 2.07 16.01 -24.83
N CYS A 659 2.57 15.60 -23.66
CA CYS A 659 2.42 16.31 -22.39
C CYS A 659 3.73 16.98 -21.95
N VAL A 660 3.70 18.31 -21.77
CA VAL A 660 4.87 19.10 -21.37
C VAL A 660 5.03 19.15 -19.85
N HIS A 661 6.26 18.94 -19.37
CA HIS A 661 6.67 19.02 -17.96
C HIS A 661 6.18 20.30 -17.23
N PRO A 662 6.00 20.23 -15.90
CA PRO A 662 5.78 21.39 -15.04
C PRO A 662 7.07 22.19 -14.78
N GLY A 663 7.01 23.23 -13.95
CA GLY A 663 8.11 24.17 -13.72
C GLY A 663 9.38 23.56 -13.11
N VAL A 664 9.29 22.32 -12.60
CA VAL A 664 10.43 21.54 -12.08
C VAL A 664 11.15 20.70 -13.14
N GLY A 665 10.67 20.70 -14.40
CA GLY A 665 11.36 20.09 -15.54
C GLY A 665 11.11 18.60 -15.78
N GLU A 666 10.50 17.89 -14.82
CA GLU A 666 10.37 16.42 -14.83
C GLU A 666 8.94 15.94 -15.21
N VAL A 667 8.83 14.77 -15.83
CA VAL A 667 7.64 14.13 -16.38
C VAL A 667 6.99 13.06 -15.48
N LEU A 668 7.57 12.74 -14.33
CA LEU A 668 7.08 11.78 -13.32
C LEU A 668 5.59 11.94 -13.00
N VAL A 669 5.11 13.17 -12.99
CA VAL A 669 3.71 13.52 -12.75
C VAL A 669 2.72 12.85 -13.73
N PHE A 670 3.18 12.51 -14.94
CA PHE A 670 2.35 11.90 -15.97
C PHE A 670 2.28 10.38 -15.90
N VAL A 671 3.11 9.71 -15.09
CA VAL A 671 3.20 8.25 -15.06
C VAL A 671 1.85 7.61 -14.72
N ASN A 672 1.17 8.14 -13.70
CA ASN A 672 -0.13 7.62 -13.30
C ASN A 672 -1.24 7.94 -14.31
N LEU A 673 -1.11 9.04 -15.04
CA LEU A 673 -2.06 9.42 -16.09
C LEU A 673 -1.92 8.54 -17.33
N ALA A 674 -0.67 8.27 -17.75
CA ALA A 674 -0.37 7.51 -18.96
C ALA A 674 -0.93 6.08 -18.93
N LYS A 675 -1.02 5.46 -17.75
CA LYS A 675 -1.60 4.11 -17.52
C LYS A 675 -3.03 3.94 -18.07
N TYR A 676 -3.78 5.03 -18.19
CA TYR A 676 -5.16 5.00 -18.69
C TYR A 676 -5.28 5.08 -20.21
N PHE A 677 -4.17 5.33 -20.91
CA PHE A 677 -4.11 5.45 -22.37
C PHE A 677 -3.51 4.22 -23.05
N VAL A 678 -3.17 3.17 -22.29
CA VAL A 678 -2.58 1.93 -22.79
C VAL A 678 -3.47 1.34 -23.90
N GLY A 679 -2.87 1.16 -25.07
CA GLY A 679 -3.53 0.61 -26.25
C GLY A 679 -4.54 1.55 -26.94
N GLU A 680 -4.84 2.73 -26.37
CA GLU A 680 -5.71 3.73 -27.00
C GLU A 680 -4.93 4.66 -27.93
N ARG A 681 -3.91 5.34 -27.38
CA ARG A 681 -3.11 6.32 -28.12
C ARG A 681 -1.69 6.31 -27.57
N PRO A 682 -0.68 6.62 -28.39
CA PRO A 682 0.63 6.94 -27.88
C PRO A 682 0.57 8.13 -26.92
N PHE A 683 1.22 8.02 -25.77
CA PHE A 683 1.36 9.04 -24.75
C PHE A 683 2.85 9.34 -24.56
N TYR A 684 3.24 10.56 -24.89
CA TYR A 684 4.61 11.05 -24.79
C TYR A 684 4.66 12.19 -23.79
N ALA A 685 5.65 12.17 -22.89
CA ALA A 685 5.94 13.30 -22.04
C ALA A 685 7.21 14.02 -22.51
N LEU A 686 7.26 15.33 -22.37
CA LEU A 686 8.40 16.16 -22.75
C LEU A 686 9.11 16.63 -21.48
N ARG A 687 10.34 16.17 -21.27
CA ARG A 687 11.21 16.61 -20.15
C ARG A 687 12.01 17.85 -20.52
N ALA A 688 12.55 18.53 -19.50
CA ALA A 688 13.52 19.60 -19.68
C ALA A 688 14.95 19.08 -19.91
N ARG A 689 15.79 19.90 -20.55
CA ARG A 689 17.22 19.63 -20.78
C ARG A 689 18.02 20.11 -19.57
N GLY A 690 18.98 19.30 -19.12
CA GLY A 690 19.88 19.64 -18.00
C GLY A 690 19.85 18.66 -16.83
N PHE A 691 19.12 17.55 -16.95
CA PHE A 691 19.10 16.50 -15.92
C PHE A 691 20.27 15.52 -16.06
N ASN A 692 20.75 15.28 -17.29
CA ASN A 692 21.79 14.30 -17.54
C ASN A 692 23.17 14.96 -17.70
N PRO A 693 24.26 14.24 -17.36
CA PRO A 693 25.62 14.72 -17.62
C PRO A 693 25.81 15.13 -19.09
N GLY A 694 26.34 16.34 -19.31
CA GLY A 694 26.57 16.88 -20.65
C GLY A 694 25.40 17.67 -21.25
N GLU A 695 24.21 17.65 -20.64
CA GLU A 695 23.10 18.51 -21.04
C GLU A 695 23.22 19.91 -20.44
N THR A 696 23.02 20.95 -21.25
CA THR A 696 22.96 22.34 -20.78
C THR A 696 21.49 22.79 -20.67
N PRO A 697 21.08 23.50 -19.59
CA PRO A 697 19.73 24.07 -19.52
C PRO A 697 19.40 24.98 -20.72
N PHE A 698 18.11 25.16 -21.00
CA PHE A 698 17.67 26.09 -22.05
C PHE A 698 17.99 27.54 -21.69
N GLU A 699 18.45 28.33 -22.65
CA GLU A 699 18.79 29.74 -22.46
C GLU A 699 17.60 30.67 -22.72
N SER A 700 16.59 30.19 -23.47
CA SER A 700 15.38 30.96 -23.76
C SER A 700 14.14 30.08 -23.90
N PHE A 701 12.97 30.68 -23.66
CA PHE A 701 11.68 30.02 -23.85
C PHE A 701 11.48 29.56 -25.31
N ALA A 702 11.96 30.35 -26.29
CA ALA A 702 11.89 30.03 -27.71
C ALA A 702 12.74 28.80 -28.07
N GLU A 703 13.97 28.72 -27.55
CA GLU A 703 14.85 27.56 -27.76
C GLU A 703 14.22 26.25 -27.26
N MET A 704 13.60 26.30 -26.07
CA MET A 704 12.89 25.17 -25.50
C MET A 704 11.73 24.72 -26.39
N VAL A 705 10.87 25.65 -26.83
CA VAL A 705 9.74 25.37 -27.73
C VAL A 705 10.21 24.79 -29.06
N ASP A 706 11.22 25.38 -29.70
CA ASP A 706 11.77 24.90 -30.98
C ASP A 706 12.36 23.51 -30.87
N THR A 707 12.99 23.20 -29.73
CA THR A 707 13.52 21.87 -29.45
C THR A 707 12.40 20.85 -29.30
N TYR A 708 11.33 21.20 -28.58
CA TYR A 708 10.17 20.31 -28.39
C TYR A 708 9.40 20.11 -29.70
N VAL A 709 9.20 21.14 -30.50
CA VAL A 709 8.53 21.03 -31.82
C VAL A 709 9.33 20.11 -32.75
N ARG A 710 10.66 20.26 -32.82
CA ARG A 710 11.51 19.36 -33.63
C ARG A 710 11.37 17.91 -33.19
N ALA A 711 11.40 17.66 -31.88
CA ALA A 711 11.21 16.31 -31.34
C ALA A 711 9.81 15.77 -31.68
N ILE A 712 8.73 16.52 -31.41
CA ILE A 712 7.36 16.12 -31.75
C ILE A 712 7.25 15.73 -33.23
N ARG A 713 7.74 16.59 -34.14
CA ARG A 713 7.68 16.35 -35.59
C ARG A 713 8.47 15.14 -36.05
N SER A 714 9.54 14.79 -35.36
CA SER A 714 10.29 13.58 -35.68
C SER A 714 9.54 12.29 -35.32
N ARG A 715 8.61 12.33 -34.34
CA ARG A 715 7.78 11.19 -33.92
C ARG A 715 6.46 11.15 -34.69
N GLN A 716 5.89 12.31 -34.96
CA GLN A 716 4.68 12.48 -35.74
C GLN A 716 4.92 13.58 -36.79
N PRO A 717 5.21 13.25 -38.05
CA PRO A 717 5.57 14.25 -39.07
C PRO A 717 4.47 15.24 -39.43
N HIS A 718 3.21 14.83 -39.32
CA HIS A 718 2.02 15.59 -39.70
C HIS A 718 0.88 15.48 -38.69
N GLY A 719 0.07 16.53 -38.60
CA GLY A 719 -1.12 16.58 -37.75
C GLY A 719 -2.26 15.66 -38.21
N PRO A 720 -3.33 15.55 -37.41
CA PRO A 720 -3.66 16.42 -36.28
C PRO A 720 -2.78 16.17 -35.05
N TYR A 721 -2.35 17.23 -34.38
CA TYR A 721 -1.60 17.14 -33.12
C TYR A 721 -2.51 17.34 -31.90
N ALA A 722 -2.21 16.62 -30.82
CA ALA A 722 -2.73 16.87 -29.48
C ALA A 722 -1.56 17.17 -28.53
N VAL A 723 -1.51 18.40 -28.02
CA VAL A 723 -0.46 18.85 -27.10
C VAL A 723 -1.09 19.41 -25.84
N ALA A 724 -0.59 19.04 -24.68
CA ALA A 724 -1.04 19.56 -23.41
C ALA A 724 0.14 19.82 -22.48
N GLY A 725 -0.10 20.54 -21.39
CA GLY A 725 0.94 20.69 -20.37
C GLY A 725 0.38 20.94 -19.00
N TYR A 726 1.12 20.47 -18.01
CA TYR A 726 0.78 20.62 -16.60
C TYR A 726 1.48 21.82 -15.98
N SER A 727 0.73 22.65 -15.26
CA SER A 727 1.27 23.87 -14.66
C SER A 727 2.02 24.69 -15.73
N TYR A 728 3.28 25.09 -15.48
CA TYR A 728 4.20 25.71 -16.44
C TYR A 728 4.09 25.17 -17.88
N GLY A 729 3.95 23.85 -18.04
CA GLY A 729 3.83 23.20 -19.34
C GLY A 729 2.64 23.67 -20.17
N GLY A 730 1.57 24.19 -19.56
CA GLY A 730 0.41 24.73 -20.29
C GLY A 730 0.77 25.94 -21.15
N ALA A 731 1.66 26.81 -20.67
CA ALA A 731 2.18 27.93 -21.46
C ALA A 731 3.09 27.43 -22.60
N VAL A 732 3.89 26.40 -22.34
CA VAL A 732 4.77 25.80 -23.36
C VAL A 732 3.95 25.08 -24.44
N ALA A 733 2.91 24.34 -24.06
CA ALA A 733 2.00 23.65 -24.98
C ALA A 733 1.29 24.62 -25.93
N PHE A 734 0.87 25.79 -25.41
CA PHE A 734 0.32 26.88 -26.22
C PHE A 734 1.32 27.38 -27.26
N GLU A 735 2.59 27.62 -26.88
CA GLU A 735 3.62 28.06 -27.81
C GLU A 735 4.01 26.99 -28.84
N ILE A 736 4.08 25.71 -28.44
CA ILE A 736 4.26 24.58 -29.37
C ILE A 736 3.15 24.57 -30.42
N ALA A 737 1.90 24.68 -30.01
CA ALA A 737 0.75 24.67 -30.91
C ALA A 737 0.83 25.80 -31.94
N LYS A 738 1.18 27.02 -31.52
CA LYS A 738 1.37 28.16 -32.42
C LYS A 738 2.46 27.90 -33.47
N VAL A 739 3.60 27.35 -33.05
CA VAL A 739 4.69 27.06 -33.99
C VAL A 739 4.26 25.99 -35.00
N LEU A 740 3.54 24.95 -34.57
CA LEU A 740 2.99 23.92 -35.46
C LEU A 740 1.97 24.51 -36.44
N GLU A 741 1.01 25.31 -35.95
CA GLU A 741 0.00 25.98 -36.79
C GLU A 741 0.66 26.94 -37.81
N ALA A 742 1.67 27.70 -37.38
CA ALA A 742 2.44 28.59 -38.27
C ALA A 742 3.24 27.83 -39.34
N GLN A 743 3.61 26.58 -39.07
CA GLN A 743 4.22 25.66 -40.04
C GLN A 743 3.18 24.99 -40.97
N GLY A 744 1.90 25.34 -40.85
CA GLY A 744 0.81 24.83 -41.69
C GLY A 744 0.23 23.50 -41.21
N GLU A 745 0.59 23.05 -40.01
CA GLU A 745 0.07 21.82 -39.44
C GLU A 745 -1.26 22.01 -38.73
N ARG A 746 -2.06 20.94 -38.65
CA ARG A 746 -3.32 20.93 -37.91
C ARG A 746 -3.08 20.59 -36.44
N VAL A 747 -3.50 21.45 -35.53
CA VAL A 747 -3.50 21.18 -34.08
C VAL A 747 -4.95 21.21 -33.60
N ASP A 748 -5.49 20.07 -33.18
CA ASP A 748 -6.90 19.93 -32.84
C ASP A 748 -7.16 19.95 -31.32
N PHE A 749 -6.12 19.70 -30.52
CA PHE A 749 -6.22 19.77 -29.07
C PHE A 749 -5.01 20.49 -28.47
N VAL A 750 -5.28 21.57 -27.74
CA VAL A 750 -4.32 22.30 -26.91
C VAL A 750 -4.83 22.32 -25.48
N GLY A 751 -4.17 21.57 -24.59
CA GLY A 751 -4.58 21.40 -23.19
C GLY A 751 -3.76 22.24 -22.21
N SER A 752 -4.41 22.98 -21.31
CA SER A 752 -3.77 23.54 -20.12
C SER A 752 -4.32 22.87 -18.86
N PHE A 753 -3.44 22.26 -18.07
CA PHE A 753 -3.83 21.69 -16.78
C PHE A 753 -3.51 22.68 -15.66
N ASN A 754 -4.54 23.43 -15.29
CA ASN A 754 -4.62 24.33 -14.15
C ASN A 754 -3.58 25.46 -14.12
N LEU A 755 -3.31 26.09 -15.28
CA LEU A 755 -2.43 27.26 -15.40
C LEU A 755 -3.02 28.38 -16.29
N PRO A 756 -2.94 29.67 -15.89
CA PRO A 756 -3.34 30.82 -16.70
C PRO A 756 -2.28 31.17 -17.76
N PRO A 757 -2.64 31.97 -18.79
CA PRO A 757 -1.69 32.35 -19.85
C PRO A 757 -0.58 33.27 -19.34
N HIS A 758 -0.86 34.14 -18.36
CA HIS A 758 0.11 35.09 -17.83
C HIS A 758 0.82 34.54 -16.59
N ILE A 759 1.93 33.83 -16.78
CA ILE A 759 2.69 33.24 -15.66
C ILE A 759 3.73 34.17 -15.03
N LYS A 760 4.09 35.26 -15.71
CA LYS A 760 5.20 36.13 -15.32
C LYS A 760 5.12 36.64 -13.89
N TYR A 761 3.93 37.05 -13.43
CA TYR A 761 3.75 37.57 -12.09
C TYR A 761 4.07 36.50 -11.03
N ARG A 762 3.61 35.26 -11.23
CA ARG A 762 3.94 34.12 -10.36
C ARG A 762 5.42 33.81 -10.35
N MET A 763 6.05 33.79 -11.52
CA MET A 763 7.49 33.50 -11.62
C MET A 763 8.35 34.57 -10.94
N ASN A 764 7.84 35.80 -10.80
CA ASN A 764 8.49 36.87 -10.04
C ASN A 764 8.29 36.75 -8.52
N GLU A 765 7.30 35.98 -8.04
CA GLU A 765 7.09 35.72 -6.61
C GLU A 765 8.04 34.63 -6.08
N LEU A 766 8.50 33.73 -6.96
CA LEU A 766 9.40 32.64 -6.61
C LEU A 766 10.84 33.14 -6.66
N ASP A 767 11.58 33.06 -5.56
CA ASP A 767 13.04 33.16 -5.54
C ASP A 767 13.68 31.75 -5.52
N PHE A 768 15.00 31.66 -5.39
CA PHE A 768 15.70 30.37 -5.41
C PHE A 768 15.22 29.43 -4.28
N VAL A 769 15.03 29.96 -3.06
CA VAL A 769 14.65 29.14 -1.91
C VAL A 769 13.19 28.72 -1.98
N GLU A 770 12.29 29.56 -2.49
CA GLU A 770 10.89 29.19 -2.77
C GLU A 770 10.84 28.08 -3.83
N THR A 771 11.69 28.15 -4.85
CA THR A 771 11.78 27.12 -5.90
C THR A 771 12.27 25.79 -5.33
N ALA A 772 13.33 25.82 -4.53
CA ALA A 772 13.85 24.64 -3.84
C ALA A 772 12.82 24.03 -2.86
N ALA A 773 12.09 24.87 -2.11
CA ALA A 773 11.05 24.40 -1.19
C ALA A 773 9.86 23.76 -1.92
N ASN A 774 9.43 24.33 -3.05
CA ASN A 774 8.39 23.72 -3.88
C ASN A 774 8.84 22.39 -4.49
N LEU A 775 10.11 22.29 -4.90
CA LEU A 775 10.68 21.03 -5.37
C LEU A 775 10.73 20.00 -4.24
N ALA A 776 11.21 20.37 -3.05
CA ALA A 776 11.26 19.50 -1.89
C ALA A 776 9.87 18.98 -1.51
N PHE A 777 8.86 19.85 -1.53
CA PHE A 777 7.46 19.47 -1.31
C PHE A 777 6.94 18.51 -2.37
N PHE A 778 7.22 18.79 -3.66
CA PHE A 778 6.82 17.92 -4.76
C PHE A 778 7.47 16.53 -4.69
N LEU A 779 8.70 16.47 -4.17
CA LEU A 779 9.43 15.22 -3.94
C LEU A 779 9.06 14.53 -2.62
N GLU A 780 8.14 15.10 -1.84
CA GLU A 780 7.74 14.61 -0.52
C GLU A 780 8.93 14.55 0.47
N LEU A 781 9.91 15.45 0.30
CA LEU A 781 10.99 15.68 1.26
C LEU A 781 10.53 16.58 2.41
N THR A 782 9.52 17.41 2.14
CA THR A 782 8.88 18.31 3.09
C THR A 782 7.37 18.26 2.95
N ASP A 783 6.65 18.62 4.02
CA ASP A 783 5.20 18.75 4.01
C ASP A 783 4.73 20.14 3.52
N LYS A 784 3.41 20.30 3.34
CA LYS A 784 2.79 21.56 2.85
C LYS A 784 3.03 22.74 3.79
N LYS A 785 3.13 22.53 5.09
CA LYS A 785 3.38 23.59 6.05
C LYS A 785 4.84 24.04 5.95
N GLN A 786 5.76 23.09 5.95
CA GLN A 786 7.19 23.30 5.78
C GLN A 786 7.49 24.02 4.45
N SER A 787 6.84 23.61 3.35
CA SER A 787 7.03 24.26 2.05
C SER A 787 6.66 25.75 2.05
N LEU A 788 5.74 26.18 2.93
CA LEU A 788 5.30 27.56 3.07
C LEU A 788 6.13 28.35 4.10
N GLU A 789 6.61 27.70 5.16
CA GLU A 789 7.29 28.36 6.28
C GLU A 789 8.82 28.41 6.10
N LEU A 790 9.43 27.34 5.59
CA LEU A 790 10.89 27.22 5.46
C LEU A 790 11.53 28.28 4.56
N PRO A 791 10.93 28.72 3.42
CA PRO A 791 11.54 29.77 2.60
C PRO A 791 11.88 31.02 3.41
N ALA A 792 11.00 31.47 4.31
CA ALA A 792 11.26 32.64 5.15
C ALA A 792 12.43 32.45 6.12
N GLN A 793 12.63 31.23 6.62
CA GLN A 793 13.67 30.90 7.60
C GLN A 793 15.04 30.69 6.93
N LEU A 794 15.04 30.06 5.75
CA LEU A 794 16.26 29.67 5.05
C LEU A 794 16.81 30.79 4.15
N ARG A 795 15.99 31.77 3.75
CA ARG A 795 16.35 32.83 2.79
C ARG A 795 17.61 33.63 3.15
N SER A 796 17.97 33.73 4.43
CA SER A 796 19.20 34.42 4.88
C SER A 796 20.47 33.58 4.76
N LEU A 797 20.34 32.26 4.58
CA LEU A 797 21.47 31.35 4.47
C LEU A 797 22.07 31.35 3.05
N PRO A 798 23.33 30.95 2.85
CA PRO A 798 23.89 30.64 1.54
C PRO A 798 23.09 29.56 0.80
N LYS A 799 23.05 29.60 -0.54
CA LYS A 799 22.25 28.66 -1.35
C LYS A 799 22.53 27.19 -1.03
N ASP A 800 23.78 26.80 -0.87
CA ASP A 800 24.14 25.41 -0.56
C ASP A 800 23.63 25.00 0.84
N GLU A 801 23.64 25.90 1.82
CA GLU A 801 23.09 25.65 3.16
C GLU A 801 21.55 25.58 3.13
N GLN A 802 20.89 26.37 2.27
CA GLN A 802 19.44 26.26 2.04
C GLN A 802 19.07 24.88 1.51
N LEU A 803 19.83 24.38 0.52
CA LEU A 803 19.60 23.06 -0.08
C LEU A 803 19.94 21.93 0.88
N ALA A 804 21.03 22.07 1.64
CA ALA A 804 21.46 21.07 2.61
C ALA A 804 20.40 20.87 3.68
N TYR A 805 19.76 21.96 4.13
CA TYR A 805 18.66 21.88 5.09
C TYR A 805 17.55 20.92 4.63
N PHE A 806 17.13 20.99 3.37
CA PHE A 806 16.09 20.10 2.84
C PHE A 806 16.52 18.63 2.80
N ILE A 807 17.80 18.35 2.54
CA ILE A 807 18.32 16.98 2.50
C ILE A 807 18.54 16.43 3.91
N ASP A 808 19.16 17.21 4.80
CA ASP A 808 19.49 16.79 6.16
C ASP A 808 18.25 16.53 7.03
N HIS A 809 17.09 17.11 6.66
CA HIS A 809 15.83 16.96 7.37
C HIS A 809 14.78 16.14 6.60
N ALA A 810 15.13 15.62 5.41
CA ALA A 810 14.23 14.76 4.66
C ALA A 810 14.16 13.35 5.27
N PRO A 811 13.04 12.62 5.08
CA PRO A 811 12.96 11.22 5.49
C PRO A 811 14.02 10.37 4.78
N GLU A 812 14.88 9.69 5.54
CA GLU A 812 15.97 8.85 5.00
C GLU A 812 15.44 7.81 3.98
N GLY A 813 14.29 7.20 4.27
CA GLY A 813 13.63 6.26 3.36
C GLY A 813 13.24 6.88 2.02
N ARG A 814 12.77 8.15 2.03
CA ARG A 814 12.38 8.87 0.83
C ARG A 814 13.59 9.29 -0.01
N LEU A 815 14.67 9.72 0.63
CA LEU A 815 15.93 9.99 -0.05
C LEU A 815 16.48 8.74 -0.74
N ALA A 816 16.41 7.58 -0.07
CA ALA A 816 16.82 6.30 -0.65
C ALA A 816 15.91 5.87 -1.81
N GLU A 817 14.58 6.04 -1.67
CA GLU A 817 13.60 5.77 -2.73
C GLU A 817 13.91 6.57 -4.00
N LEU A 818 14.15 7.88 -3.84
CA LEU A 818 14.45 8.81 -4.93
C LEU A 818 15.90 8.75 -5.41
N ASP A 819 16.78 7.99 -4.73
CA ASP A 819 18.23 7.99 -4.98
C ASP A 819 18.80 9.43 -5.00
N LEU A 820 18.31 10.25 -4.06
CA LEU A 820 18.54 11.68 -4.04
C LEU A 820 19.69 12.04 -3.09
N THR A 821 20.82 12.42 -3.67
CA THR A 821 21.95 13.01 -2.94
C THR A 821 21.84 14.53 -2.93
N PHE A 822 22.61 15.19 -2.05
CA PHE A 822 22.72 16.65 -2.06
C PHE A 822 23.06 17.21 -3.45
N GLU A 823 24.04 16.63 -4.13
CA GLU A 823 24.45 17.08 -5.47
C GLU A 823 23.34 16.92 -6.52
N LYS A 824 22.57 15.81 -6.47
CA LYS A 824 21.43 15.59 -7.37
C LYS A 824 20.29 16.56 -7.10
N PHE A 825 19.96 16.79 -5.83
CA PHE A 825 18.94 17.76 -5.44
C PHE A 825 19.35 19.18 -5.81
N LYS A 826 20.62 19.54 -5.62
CA LYS A 826 21.19 20.82 -6.05
C LYS A 826 21.05 21.03 -7.55
N ALA A 827 21.48 20.06 -8.36
CA ALA A 827 21.34 20.13 -9.82
C ALA A 827 19.87 20.34 -10.24
N TRP A 828 18.94 19.64 -9.60
CA TRP A 828 17.51 19.76 -9.89
C TRP A 828 16.94 21.13 -9.47
N ALA A 829 17.30 21.62 -8.27
CA ALA A 829 16.89 22.94 -7.81
C ALA A 829 17.42 24.07 -8.73
N GLU A 830 18.67 23.96 -9.19
CA GLU A 830 19.27 24.89 -10.15
C GLU A 830 18.55 24.86 -11.51
N LEU A 831 18.19 23.67 -12.01
CA LEU A 831 17.41 23.53 -13.23
C LEU A 831 16.00 24.14 -13.09
N ALA A 832 15.32 23.88 -11.97
CA ALA A 832 14.00 24.44 -11.69
C ALA A 832 14.03 25.98 -11.57
N ASP A 833 15.07 26.55 -10.94
CA ASP A 833 15.27 28.01 -10.92
C ASP A 833 15.57 28.54 -12.33
N GLY A 834 16.33 27.81 -13.15
CA GLY A 834 16.54 28.11 -14.57
C GLY A 834 15.22 28.22 -15.36
N LEU A 835 14.33 27.23 -15.22
CA LEU A 835 13.00 27.24 -15.87
C LEU A 835 12.12 28.39 -15.36
N THR A 836 12.19 28.67 -14.05
CA THR A 836 11.49 29.80 -13.42
C THR A 836 11.99 31.13 -14.01
N ASN A 837 13.30 31.29 -14.20
CA ASN A 837 13.91 32.44 -14.86
C ASN A 837 13.40 32.62 -16.30
N LEU A 838 13.29 31.55 -17.09
CA LEU A 838 12.69 31.60 -18.43
C LEU A 838 11.25 32.12 -18.37
N GLY A 839 10.48 31.66 -17.38
CA GLY A 839 9.10 32.09 -17.14
C GLY A 839 8.97 33.58 -16.76
N ARG A 840 9.97 34.18 -16.11
CA ARG A 840 10.00 35.63 -15.81
C ARG A 840 10.12 36.47 -17.10
N GLY A 841 10.77 35.91 -18.12
CA GLY A 841 10.90 36.52 -19.46
C GLY A 841 9.69 36.31 -20.37
N TYR A 842 8.81 35.37 -20.05
CA TYR A 842 7.69 34.99 -20.90
C TYR A 842 6.50 35.95 -20.78
N SER A 843 5.92 36.29 -21.93
CA SER A 843 4.63 36.95 -22.06
C SER A 843 3.86 36.27 -23.19
N PRO A 844 2.62 35.80 -22.95
CA PRO A 844 1.83 35.17 -24.01
C PRO A 844 1.55 36.19 -25.12
N GLY A 845 1.73 35.77 -26.36
CA GLY A 845 1.44 36.57 -27.55
C GLY A 845 0.84 35.72 -28.67
N GLY A 846 0.16 36.33 -29.64
CA GLY A 846 -0.54 35.60 -30.69
C GLY A 846 -1.74 34.80 -30.17
N SER A 847 -2.24 33.88 -30.99
CA SER A 847 -3.42 33.09 -30.68
C SER A 847 -3.35 31.69 -31.29
N VAL A 848 -4.04 30.73 -30.67
CA VAL A 848 -4.34 29.40 -31.25
C VAL A 848 -5.81 29.32 -31.65
N ARG A 849 -6.24 28.21 -32.28
CA ARG A 849 -7.67 28.01 -32.57
C ARG A 849 -8.54 28.00 -31.30
N SER A 850 -8.24 27.14 -30.34
CA SER A 850 -9.00 27.00 -29.08
C SER A 850 -8.19 26.21 -28.06
N MET A 851 -8.42 26.48 -26.77
CA MET A 851 -7.84 25.79 -25.64
C MET A 851 -8.89 24.93 -24.91
N SER A 852 -8.45 23.79 -24.39
CA SER A 852 -9.16 23.04 -23.34
C SER A 852 -8.44 23.24 -22.02
N VAL A 853 -9.04 24.02 -21.12
CA VAL A 853 -8.46 24.41 -19.84
C VAL A 853 -9.12 23.60 -18.73
N PHE A 854 -8.36 22.68 -18.15
CA PHE A 854 -8.80 21.85 -17.04
C PHE A 854 -8.43 22.55 -15.73
N TYR A 855 -9.42 22.88 -14.90
CA TYR A 855 -9.19 23.70 -13.72
C TYR A 855 -9.52 22.97 -12.41
N ALA A 856 -8.58 23.06 -11.48
CA ALA A 856 -8.61 22.44 -10.16
C ALA A 856 -8.52 23.53 -9.08
N ILE A 857 -8.56 23.17 -7.80
CA ILE A 857 -8.38 24.15 -6.70
C ILE A 857 -6.96 24.77 -6.82
N PRO A 858 -6.83 26.11 -6.86
CA PRO A 858 -5.53 26.77 -7.00
C PRO A 858 -4.72 26.71 -5.68
N LEU A 859 -3.43 27.05 -5.76
CA LEU A 859 -2.57 27.19 -4.57
C LEU A 859 -3.01 28.30 -3.61
N ARG A 860 -3.64 29.36 -4.16
CA ARG A 860 -4.12 30.52 -3.41
C ARG A 860 -5.43 31.00 -4.03
N GLY A 861 -6.36 31.43 -3.18
CA GLY A 861 -7.67 31.93 -3.60
C GLY A 861 -8.69 30.81 -3.81
N THR A 862 -9.86 31.17 -4.32
CA THR A 862 -10.96 30.23 -4.57
C THR A 862 -10.88 29.67 -5.99
N LYS A 863 -11.48 28.49 -6.21
CA LYS A 863 -11.59 27.89 -7.55
C LYS A 863 -12.38 28.78 -8.52
N GLU A 864 -13.37 29.50 -8.01
CA GLU A 864 -14.18 30.45 -8.79
C GLU A 864 -13.38 31.68 -9.21
N ASP A 865 -12.63 32.30 -8.29
CA ASP A 865 -11.77 33.45 -8.62
C ASP A 865 -10.68 33.04 -9.60
N TRP A 866 -10.08 31.87 -9.42
CA TRP A 866 -9.06 31.32 -10.31
C TRP A 866 -9.60 31.10 -11.72
N LEU A 867 -10.78 30.52 -11.84
CA LEU A 867 -11.43 30.37 -13.14
C LEU A 867 -11.72 31.73 -13.79
N ASN A 868 -12.41 32.62 -13.06
CA ASN A 868 -12.98 33.82 -13.65
C ASN A 868 -11.97 34.93 -13.93
N ASN A 869 -10.95 35.08 -13.08
CA ASN A 869 -10.01 36.21 -13.16
C ASN A 869 -8.65 35.81 -13.75
N GLU A 870 -8.26 34.53 -13.67
CA GLU A 870 -6.94 34.07 -14.09
C GLU A 870 -7.03 33.20 -15.34
N LEU A 871 -7.77 32.08 -15.28
CA LEU A 871 -7.83 31.10 -16.38
C LEU A 871 -8.63 31.59 -17.59
N ARG A 872 -9.75 32.31 -17.39
CA ARG A 872 -10.55 32.87 -18.49
C ARG A 872 -9.78 33.84 -19.39
N ARG A 873 -8.62 34.33 -18.95
CA ARG A 873 -7.73 35.14 -19.78
C ARG A 873 -7.16 34.39 -20.99
N TRP A 874 -7.27 33.06 -21.04
CA TRP A 874 -6.99 32.30 -22.27
C TRP A 874 -7.90 32.73 -23.45
N ASP A 875 -9.07 33.33 -23.19
CA ASP A 875 -9.97 33.87 -24.21
C ASP A 875 -9.32 35.03 -25.00
N GLU A 876 -8.35 35.73 -24.41
CA GLU A 876 -7.56 36.78 -25.07
C GLU A 876 -6.60 36.20 -26.14
N HIS A 877 -6.32 34.89 -26.09
CA HIS A 877 -5.30 34.19 -26.87
C HIS A 877 -5.88 33.05 -27.72
N ALA A 878 -7.19 33.04 -27.96
CA ALA A 878 -7.85 32.07 -28.82
C ALA A 878 -8.68 32.78 -29.90
N THR A 879 -8.76 32.18 -31.08
CA THR A 879 -9.60 32.68 -32.18
C THR A 879 -11.01 32.07 -32.18
N GLY A 880 -11.19 30.93 -31.51
CA GLY A 880 -12.47 30.26 -31.26
C GLY A 880 -12.79 30.15 -29.77
N GLU A 881 -13.88 29.45 -29.45
CA GLU A 881 -14.34 29.30 -28.07
C GLU A 881 -13.47 28.31 -27.29
N ASN A 882 -12.93 28.77 -26.15
CA ASN A 882 -12.23 27.91 -25.20
C ASN A 882 -13.21 27.11 -24.34
N ARG A 883 -12.76 25.97 -23.84
CA ARG A 883 -13.50 25.16 -22.88
C ARG A 883 -12.82 25.21 -21.53
N TYR A 884 -13.62 25.43 -20.49
CA TYR A 884 -13.19 25.42 -19.11
C TYR A 884 -13.85 24.24 -18.41
N ILE A 885 -13.06 23.26 -18.02
CA ILE A 885 -13.54 21.95 -17.58
C ILE A 885 -13.13 21.75 -16.12
N ASP A 886 -14.12 21.62 -15.26
CA ASP A 886 -13.92 21.35 -13.85
C ASP A 886 -13.32 19.95 -13.67
N VAL A 887 -12.22 19.86 -12.92
CA VAL A 887 -11.62 18.59 -12.53
C VAL A 887 -11.41 18.53 -11.00
N PRO A 888 -11.47 17.33 -10.40
CA PRO A 888 -11.23 17.16 -8.97
C PRO A 888 -9.76 17.42 -8.60
N GLY A 889 -9.52 17.74 -7.32
CA GLY A 889 -8.20 17.95 -6.75
C GLY A 889 -7.73 19.40 -6.64
N GLU A 890 -6.52 19.56 -6.11
CA GLU A 890 -5.75 20.80 -6.04
C GLU A 890 -4.70 20.83 -7.17
N HIS A 891 -4.05 21.99 -7.34
CA HIS A 891 -3.00 22.15 -8.34
C HIS A 891 -1.97 21.02 -8.31
N TYR A 892 -1.45 20.63 -7.14
CA TYR A 892 -0.46 19.56 -7.02
C TYR A 892 -1.04 18.14 -6.98
N THR A 893 -2.33 17.99 -6.65
CA THR A 893 -2.93 16.65 -6.45
C THR A 893 -3.79 16.18 -7.63
N LEU A 894 -4.09 17.04 -8.62
CA LEU A 894 -4.96 16.66 -9.75
C LEU A 894 -4.43 15.49 -10.58
N MET A 895 -3.10 15.29 -10.62
CA MET A 895 -2.45 14.14 -11.26
C MET A 895 -2.00 13.07 -10.25
N GLY A 896 -2.24 13.31 -8.97
CA GLY A 896 -1.95 12.36 -7.90
C GLY A 896 -2.91 11.16 -7.94
N PRO A 897 -2.57 10.06 -7.24
CA PRO A 897 -3.36 8.83 -7.22
C PRO A 897 -4.85 9.07 -6.92
N ALA A 898 -5.14 10.00 -6.02
CA ALA A 898 -6.48 10.41 -5.60
C ALA A 898 -7.43 10.86 -6.73
N HIS A 899 -6.89 11.55 -7.73
CA HIS A 899 -7.71 12.28 -8.71
C HIS A 899 -7.44 11.89 -10.15
N VAL A 900 -6.34 11.17 -10.40
CA VAL A 900 -5.92 10.79 -11.75
C VAL A 900 -6.96 9.94 -12.49
N ALA A 901 -7.68 9.05 -11.79
CA ALA A 901 -8.72 8.20 -12.37
C ALA A 901 -9.95 8.99 -12.87
N ALA A 902 -10.35 10.02 -12.14
CA ALA A 902 -11.42 10.93 -12.56
C ALA A 902 -10.91 11.89 -13.64
N PHE A 903 -9.71 12.45 -13.44
CA PHE A 903 -9.09 13.38 -14.37
C PHE A 903 -8.86 12.77 -15.75
N GLN A 904 -8.33 11.55 -15.84
CA GLN A 904 -8.14 10.85 -17.11
C GLN A 904 -9.46 10.63 -17.85
N SER A 905 -10.56 10.31 -17.14
CA SER A 905 -11.87 10.07 -17.76
C SER A 905 -12.40 11.36 -18.38
N ILE A 906 -12.27 12.48 -17.67
CA ILE A 906 -12.64 13.81 -18.15
C ILE A 906 -11.77 14.21 -19.34
N LEU A 907 -10.45 14.02 -19.24
CA LEU A 907 -9.49 14.31 -20.31
C LEU A 907 -9.78 13.48 -21.58
N ARG A 908 -10.07 12.19 -21.45
CA ARG A 908 -10.38 11.29 -22.57
C ARG A 908 -11.68 11.67 -23.29
N LYS A 909 -12.72 12.05 -22.54
CA LYS A 909 -13.97 12.58 -23.12
C LYS A 909 -13.71 13.84 -23.94
N GLU A 910 -12.88 14.73 -23.43
CA GLU A 910 -12.53 15.97 -24.11
C GLU A 910 -11.63 15.74 -25.34
N LEU A 911 -10.64 14.84 -25.25
CA LEU A 911 -9.81 14.40 -26.38
C LEU A 911 -10.68 13.81 -27.50
N THR A 912 -11.59 12.90 -27.15
CA THR A 912 -12.54 12.27 -28.10
C THR A 912 -13.36 13.32 -28.84
N ARG A 913 -13.89 14.33 -28.11
CA ARG A 913 -14.62 15.45 -28.70
C ARG A 913 -13.75 16.30 -29.62
N ALA A 914 -12.54 16.65 -29.20
CA ALA A 914 -11.65 17.57 -29.91
C ALA A 914 -11.08 16.94 -31.18
N LEU A 915 -10.70 15.67 -31.13
CA LEU A 915 -10.03 14.95 -32.21
C LEU A 915 -11.01 14.22 -33.15
N GLY A 916 -12.26 14.01 -32.71
CA GLY A 916 -13.25 13.25 -33.48
C GLY A 916 -13.02 11.74 -33.46
N ASP A 917 -12.31 11.25 -32.44
CA ASP A 917 -11.95 9.83 -32.25
C ASP A 917 -13.16 9.02 -31.72
N ALA A 918 -14.27 8.96 -32.46
CA ALA A 918 -15.47 8.18 -32.08
C ALA A 918 -15.24 6.68 -32.22
#